data_AF-A0A5N5ME79-F1
#
_entry.id   AF-A0A5N5ME79-F1
#
_cell.length_a   1.000
_cell.length_b   1.000
_cell.length_c   1.000
_cell.angle_alpha   90.00
_cell.angle_beta   90.00
_cell.angle_gamma   90.00
#
_symmetry.space_group_name_H-M   'P 1'
#
loop_
_entity.id
_entity.type
_entity.pdbx_description
1 polymer ?
#
loop_
_entity_poly.entity_id
_entity_poly.type
_entity_poly.pdbx_seq_one_letter_code
_entity_poly.pdbx_strand_id
1 'polypeptide(L)'
;MAVDIVISIIGKIGEFLVEPIGRQFDFLIHHNSNIETLKDQVQILEEVRKNVQGSVDAAMAKGETIKNAVRNWMSRADGVILEARKTLEDDADPNKRWFNKWFLDLAARYRLSREADNKITAIAKIKVDGQFDNVSMPAAPPEIVSQDFPMPEGVFKGMTALKVFDQSDIISKGDPYFSRKLEPGFSYLTSLRTLIIKNCRIAAPDAIGKMKMLEVLSLANCKLLDLPQEIGELTNIRLLDLEDCHHSRQKFNAIFPPNVISRWSRLEELYSSSFMKYTREHIAELKSLSHLTTLIMEVPDLGCIPEGFSFPELEVFKIAIRGSVHHKQSNYLEVCGWVNAKKFFASPSLGCVKPLLKRTQYLKLSSFEGLRTIFPHQLADRDGLAGLKTLEISDCADLEYLIDSEEWKMPPVIEHHQHTCLMHLEKLDLQCLGSFKGLCHGALPAELSMSLQKLKSLGFFKCAKLTNVFASLELLQRFDGLEELSVDSCAALEYVFNLKIEKPAFEEKKMLSHLRELALCDLPAMKCIWDGPTRLLRLDNLQIADIQNCNRLKVLFDTSVAQSLCQLKKLLVKGCDELETVVAKESQRQDGRVTVDIVVFPQLVELSLLYLPNLAAFCLDSLPFKWPSLEKVEVRQCPKMETLAAIVDSDENQSTPKLKQIKLDEVDLILHGRSVNMFLQKYFEARELRNLINDHQSRVRRLTER
;
A
#
# COMPACT_ATOMS: atom_id res chain seq x y z
N MET A 1 24.68 -42.75 -16.27
CA MET A 1 25.16 -42.59 -14.88
C MET A 1 25.14 -41.14 -14.38
N ALA A 2 25.80 -40.17 -15.03
CA ALA A 2 25.80 -38.79 -14.52
C ALA A 2 24.41 -38.10 -14.61
N VAL A 3 23.63 -38.38 -15.66
CA VAL A 3 22.30 -37.79 -15.88
C VAL A 3 21.26 -38.33 -14.88
N ASP A 4 21.34 -39.61 -14.55
CA ASP A 4 20.35 -40.31 -13.72
C ASP A 4 20.37 -39.82 -12.25
N ILE A 5 21.55 -39.42 -11.77
CA ILE A 5 21.73 -38.82 -10.44
C ILE A 5 21.04 -37.45 -10.35
N VAL A 6 21.12 -36.64 -11.40
CA VAL A 6 20.43 -35.33 -11.45
C VAL A 6 18.92 -35.51 -11.43
N ILE A 7 18.38 -36.46 -12.20
CA ILE A 7 16.95 -36.79 -12.22
C ILE A 7 16.47 -37.29 -10.85
N SER A 8 17.25 -38.16 -10.18
CA SER A 8 16.90 -38.69 -8.86
C SER A 8 16.89 -37.61 -7.76
N ILE A 9 17.80 -36.62 -7.83
CA ILE A 9 17.83 -35.50 -6.88
C ILE A 9 16.65 -34.53 -7.12
N ILE A 10 16.32 -34.22 -8.37
CA ILE A 10 15.17 -33.37 -8.71
C ILE A 10 13.86 -34.01 -8.22
N GLY A 11 13.69 -35.33 -8.38
CA GLY A 11 12.51 -36.04 -7.89
C GLY A 11 12.27 -35.88 -6.38
N LYS A 12 13.32 -36.04 -5.56
CA LYS A 12 13.22 -35.92 -4.09
C LYS A 12 13.09 -34.49 -3.57
N ILE A 13 13.49 -33.48 -4.35
CA ILE A 13 13.23 -32.07 -4.02
C ILE A 13 11.75 -31.73 -4.28
N GLY A 14 11.11 -32.36 -5.26
CA GLY A 14 9.67 -32.21 -5.52
C GLY A 14 8.79 -32.63 -4.34
N GLU A 15 9.06 -33.80 -3.74
CA GLU A 15 8.24 -34.34 -2.64
C GLU A 15 8.24 -33.45 -1.38
N PHE A 16 9.33 -32.73 -1.10
CA PHE A 16 9.43 -31.84 0.07
C PHE A 16 8.83 -30.43 -0.13
N LEU A 17 8.49 -30.04 -1.37
CA LEU A 17 7.94 -28.70 -1.65
C LEU A 17 6.45 -28.69 -1.95
N VAL A 18 5.84 -29.82 -2.36
CA VAL A 18 4.44 -29.85 -2.80
C VAL A 18 3.43 -29.68 -1.64
N GLU A 19 3.61 -30.35 -0.49
CA GLU A 19 2.67 -30.22 0.64
C GLU A 19 2.62 -28.80 1.25
N PRO A 20 3.75 -28.12 1.54
CA PRO A 20 3.73 -26.77 2.10
C PRO A 20 3.17 -25.70 1.15
N ILE A 21 3.28 -25.93 -0.16
CA ILE A 21 2.85 -24.99 -1.21
C ILE A 21 1.38 -25.22 -1.56
N GLY A 22 0.92 -26.47 -1.67
CA GLY A 22 -0.49 -26.80 -1.97
C GLY A 22 -1.46 -26.12 -1.01
N ARG A 23 -1.23 -26.26 0.30
CA ARG A 23 -2.05 -25.64 1.36
C ARG A 23 -2.07 -24.10 1.33
N GLN A 24 -1.16 -23.44 0.60
CA GLN A 24 -1.18 -21.98 0.43
C GLN A 24 -2.01 -21.56 -0.79
N PHE A 25 -2.17 -22.42 -1.79
CA PHE A 25 -3.05 -22.18 -2.93
C PHE A 25 -4.53 -22.46 -2.64
N ASP A 26 -4.86 -23.35 -1.70
CA ASP A 26 -6.26 -23.62 -1.31
C ASP A 26 -6.98 -22.33 -0.84
N PHE A 27 -6.33 -21.52 0.00
CA PHE A 27 -6.88 -20.23 0.46
C PHE A 27 -7.10 -19.24 -0.68
N LEU A 28 -6.31 -19.29 -1.76
CA LEU A 28 -6.47 -18.43 -2.94
C LEU A 28 -7.67 -18.85 -3.79
N ILE A 29 -7.90 -20.16 -3.92
CA ILE A 29 -8.98 -20.73 -4.72
C ILE A 29 -10.33 -20.58 -4.00
N HIS A 30 -10.36 -20.77 -2.68
CA HIS A 30 -11.56 -20.71 -1.86
C HIS A 30 -11.87 -19.31 -1.26
N HIS A 31 -11.14 -18.26 -1.64
CA HIS A 31 -11.27 -16.91 -1.04
C HIS A 31 -12.73 -16.42 -0.92
N ASN A 32 -13.50 -16.38 -2.02
CA ASN A 32 -14.90 -15.96 -1.97
C ASN A 32 -15.75 -16.83 -1.04
N SER A 33 -15.57 -18.16 -1.10
CA SER A 33 -16.29 -19.12 -0.27
C SER A 33 -15.98 -18.94 1.22
N ASN A 34 -14.73 -18.61 1.57
CA ASN A 34 -14.30 -18.31 2.93
C ASN A 34 -14.85 -16.96 3.42
N ILE A 35 -14.96 -15.95 2.55
CA ILE A 35 -15.55 -14.64 2.88
C ILE A 35 -17.08 -14.74 3.08
N GLU A 36 -17.79 -15.49 2.23
CA GLU A 36 -19.23 -15.77 2.42
C GLU A 36 -19.47 -16.64 3.66
N THR A 37 -18.68 -17.71 3.86
CA THR A 37 -18.76 -18.52 5.09
C THR A 37 -18.49 -17.69 6.34
N LEU A 38 -17.52 -16.76 6.31
CA LEU A 38 -17.28 -15.85 7.44
C LEU A 38 -18.51 -14.98 7.73
N LYS A 39 -19.10 -14.37 6.69
CA LYS A 39 -20.29 -13.51 6.79
C LYS A 39 -21.47 -14.26 7.40
N ASP A 40 -21.72 -15.49 6.97
CA ASP A 40 -22.79 -16.34 7.51
C ASP A 40 -22.50 -16.77 8.96
N GLN A 41 -21.26 -17.16 9.27
CA GLN A 41 -20.88 -17.50 10.64
C GLN A 41 -20.95 -16.30 11.60
N VAL A 42 -20.68 -15.08 11.13
CA VAL A 42 -20.87 -13.83 11.89
C VAL A 42 -22.35 -13.59 12.17
N GLN A 43 -23.24 -13.68 11.16
CA GLN A 43 -24.68 -13.52 11.38
C GLN A 43 -25.24 -14.53 12.40
N ILE A 44 -24.82 -15.79 12.32
CA ILE A 44 -25.24 -16.81 13.30
C ILE A 44 -24.68 -16.50 14.69
N LEU A 45 -23.46 -15.98 14.82
CA LEU A 45 -22.89 -15.59 16.12
C LEU A 45 -23.60 -14.34 16.69
N GLU A 46 -23.99 -13.38 15.86
CA GLU A 46 -24.82 -12.23 16.26
C GLU A 46 -26.19 -12.69 16.83
N GLU A 47 -26.83 -13.68 16.19
CA GLU A 47 -28.09 -14.24 16.68
C GLU A 47 -27.93 -14.98 18.01
N VAL A 48 -26.92 -15.85 18.15
CA VAL A 48 -26.61 -16.53 19.41
C VAL A 48 -26.30 -15.51 20.52
N ARG A 49 -25.51 -14.47 20.21
CA ARG A 49 -25.20 -13.37 21.13
C ARG A 49 -26.45 -12.60 21.56
N LYS A 50 -27.39 -12.35 20.64
CA LYS A 50 -28.69 -11.72 20.92
C LYS A 50 -29.58 -12.58 21.80
N ASN A 51 -29.60 -13.89 21.60
CA ASN A 51 -30.39 -14.83 22.42
C ASN A 51 -29.82 -14.96 23.85
N VAL A 52 -28.48 -14.96 23.99
CA VAL A 52 -27.81 -14.88 25.29
C VAL A 52 -28.08 -13.53 25.98
N GLN A 53 -28.04 -12.41 25.24
CA GLN A 53 -28.40 -11.09 25.76
C GLN A 53 -29.85 -11.06 26.29
N GLY A 54 -30.83 -11.54 25.53
CA GLY A 54 -32.24 -11.58 25.99
C GLY A 54 -32.44 -12.46 27.24
N SER A 55 -31.66 -13.53 27.36
CA SER A 55 -31.64 -14.39 28.56
C SER A 55 -31.03 -13.66 29.77
N VAL A 56 -29.96 -12.88 29.52
CA VAL A 56 -29.31 -12.00 30.50
C VAL A 56 -30.24 -10.89 30.97
N ASP A 57 -30.95 -10.23 30.06
CA ASP A 57 -31.91 -9.16 30.40
C ASP A 57 -33.08 -9.72 31.23
N ALA A 58 -33.58 -10.90 30.89
CA ALA A 58 -34.63 -11.60 31.64
C ALA A 58 -34.18 -12.05 33.04
N ALA A 59 -32.89 -12.31 33.26
CA ALA A 59 -32.32 -12.61 34.58
C ALA A 59 -32.06 -11.33 35.40
N MET A 60 -31.55 -10.26 34.77
CA MET A 60 -31.40 -8.95 35.44
C MET A 60 -32.75 -8.37 35.88
N ALA A 61 -33.81 -8.57 35.08
CA ALA A 61 -35.18 -8.18 35.44
C ALA A 61 -35.74 -8.94 36.67
N LYS A 62 -35.14 -10.08 37.05
CA LYS A 62 -35.45 -10.84 38.28
C LYS A 62 -34.52 -10.50 39.45
N GLY A 63 -33.53 -9.62 39.25
CA GLY A 63 -32.49 -9.32 40.24
C GLY A 63 -31.42 -10.41 40.39
N GLU A 64 -31.31 -11.34 39.43
CA GLU A 64 -30.33 -12.43 39.48
C GLU A 64 -28.94 -11.98 39.00
N THR A 65 -27.89 -12.59 39.55
CA THR A 65 -26.51 -12.24 39.16
C THR A 65 -26.08 -13.07 37.94
N ILE A 66 -25.79 -12.39 36.82
CA ILE A 66 -25.26 -13.04 35.61
C ILE A 66 -23.87 -13.64 35.89
N LYS A 67 -23.62 -14.84 35.38
CA LYS A 67 -22.31 -15.51 35.49
C LYS A 67 -21.24 -14.75 34.71
N ASN A 68 -20.06 -14.57 35.30
CA ASN A 68 -18.94 -13.89 34.63
C ASN A 68 -18.46 -14.63 33.37
N ALA A 69 -18.64 -15.95 33.28
CA ALA A 69 -18.41 -16.71 32.05
C ALA A 69 -19.26 -16.19 30.87
N VAL A 70 -20.53 -15.83 31.12
CA VAL A 70 -21.45 -15.31 30.10
C VAL A 70 -21.05 -13.89 29.67
N ARG A 71 -20.72 -13.01 30.63
CA ARG A 71 -20.23 -11.65 30.31
C ARG A 71 -18.95 -11.69 29.48
N ASN A 72 -17.98 -12.52 29.89
CA ASN A 72 -16.71 -12.68 29.18
C ASN A 72 -16.91 -13.33 27.80
N TRP A 73 -17.88 -14.25 27.67
CA TRP A 73 -18.26 -14.82 26.39
C TRP A 73 -18.89 -13.78 25.45
N MET A 74 -19.83 -12.96 25.95
CA MET A 74 -20.46 -11.88 25.16
C MET A 74 -19.42 -10.87 24.67
N SER A 75 -18.48 -10.46 25.53
CA SER A 75 -17.37 -9.58 25.14
C SER A 75 -16.44 -10.21 24.09
N ARG A 76 -16.12 -11.51 24.21
CA ARG A 76 -15.36 -12.26 23.19
C ARG A 76 -16.12 -12.36 21.86
N ALA A 77 -17.43 -12.61 21.91
CA ALA A 77 -18.28 -12.65 20.74
C ALA A 77 -18.33 -11.27 20.06
N ASP A 78 -18.54 -10.19 20.81
CA ASP A 78 -18.57 -8.81 20.29
C ASP A 78 -17.23 -8.40 19.66
N GLY A 79 -16.10 -8.74 20.29
CA GLY A 79 -14.77 -8.50 19.73
C GLY A 79 -14.54 -9.25 18.41
N VAL A 80 -14.89 -10.54 18.35
CA VAL A 80 -14.73 -11.35 17.13
C VAL A 80 -15.74 -10.96 16.04
N ILE A 81 -16.97 -10.57 16.40
CA ILE A 81 -17.94 -9.97 15.46
C ILE A 81 -17.39 -8.66 14.90
N LEU A 82 -16.85 -7.76 15.73
CA LEU A 82 -16.30 -6.48 15.29
C LEU A 82 -15.07 -6.65 14.39
N GLU A 83 -14.14 -7.53 14.76
CA GLU A 83 -12.97 -7.85 13.94
C GLU A 83 -13.36 -8.49 12.61
N ALA A 84 -14.27 -9.48 12.61
CA ALA A 84 -14.74 -10.12 11.40
C ALA A 84 -15.54 -9.16 10.50
N ARG A 85 -16.37 -8.28 11.09
CA ARG A 85 -17.07 -7.23 10.34
C ARG A 85 -16.07 -6.27 9.71
N LYS A 86 -15.00 -5.88 10.42
CA LYS A 86 -13.92 -5.09 9.85
C LYS A 86 -13.23 -5.80 8.68
N THR A 87 -12.95 -7.10 8.78
CA THR A 87 -12.41 -7.90 7.65
C THR A 87 -13.37 -7.89 6.44
N LEU A 88 -14.69 -7.89 6.67
CA LEU A 88 -15.71 -7.81 5.62
C LEU A 88 -15.90 -6.37 5.06
N GLU A 89 -15.68 -5.34 5.88
CA GLU A 89 -15.72 -3.93 5.48
C GLU A 89 -14.47 -3.51 4.69
N ASP A 90 -13.30 -4.03 5.06
CA ASP A 90 -12.04 -3.84 4.31
C ASP A 90 -12.06 -4.57 2.94
N ASP A 91 -12.92 -5.58 2.74
CA ASP A 91 -13.26 -6.09 1.40
C ASP A 91 -14.21 -5.14 0.65
N ALA A 92 -15.24 -4.62 1.31
CA ALA A 92 -16.33 -3.89 0.67
C ALA A 92 -15.97 -2.46 0.21
N ASP A 93 -14.94 -1.83 0.77
CA ASP A 93 -14.59 -0.42 0.59
C ASP A 93 -14.11 -0.07 -0.85
N PRO A 94 -14.90 0.68 -1.65
CA PRO A 94 -14.53 1.05 -3.02
C PRO A 94 -13.35 2.03 -3.09
N ASN A 95 -13.07 2.81 -2.03
CA ASN A 95 -11.97 3.77 -1.98
C ASN A 95 -10.65 3.15 -1.47
N LYS A 96 -10.66 1.92 -0.95
CA LYS A 96 -9.44 1.09 -0.76
C LYS A 96 -9.18 0.13 -1.93
N ARG A 97 -10.22 -0.19 -2.72
CA ARG A 97 -10.18 -1.10 -3.89
C ARG A 97 -9.39 -0.61 -5.12
N TRP A 98 -8.78 0.58 -5.10
CA TRP A 98 -7.92 1.08 -6.19
C TRP A 98 -6.44 0.93 -5.86
N PHE A 99 -5.91 1.59 -4.82
CA PHE A 99 -4.48 1.50 -4.44
C PHE A 99 -3.96 0.07 -4.18
N ASN A 100 -4.80 -0.87 -3.75
CA ASN A 100 -4.37 -2.25 -3.45
C ASN A 100 -4.52 -3.23 -4.64
N LYS A 101 -5.09 -2.78 -5.76
CA LYS A 101 -5.76 -3.65 -6.74
C LYS A 101 -4.82 -4.41 -7.68
N TRP A 102 -3.68 -3.83 -8.02
CA TRP A 102 -3.01 -4.10 -9.30
C TRP A 102 -1.90 -5.16 -9.30
N PHE A 103 -1.57 -5.69 -8.12
CA PHE A 103 -0.29 -6.35 -7.88
C PHE A 103 -0.41 -7.23 -6.62
N LEU A 104 -0.94 -6.64 -5.54
CA LEU A 104 -1.19 -7.26 -4.24
C LEU A 104 -2.33 -8.29 -4.23
N ASP A 105 -3.18 -8.37 -5.25
CA ASP A 105 -4.47 -9.08 -5.18
C ASP A 105 -4.38 -10.54 -4.69
N LEU A 106 -3.42 -11.35 -5.17
CA LEU A 106 -3.24 -12.70 -4.60
C LEU A 106 -2.69 -12.67 -3.16
N ALA A 107 -1.72 -11.82 -2.83
CA ALA A 107 -1.21 -11.72 -1.46
C ALA A 107 -2.28 -11.21 -0.47
N ALA A 108 -3.14 -10.29 -0.92
CA ALA A 108 -4.27 -9.76 -0.18
C ALA A 108 -5.39 -10.79 -0.05
N ARG A 109 -5.83 -11.45 -1.13
CA ARG A 109 -6.81 -12.55 -1.07
C ARG A 109 -6.32 -13.71 -0.23
N TYR A 110 -5.04 -14.08 -0.30
CA TYR A 110 -4.43 -15.08 0.56
C TYR A 110 -4.47 -14.64 2.03
N ARG A 111 -4.05 -13.41 2.33
CA ARG A 111 -4.11 -12.87 3.70
C ARG A 111 -5.54 -12.83 4.23
N LEU A 112 -6.48 -12.26 3.47
CA LEU A 112 -7.89 -12.12 3.84
C LEU A 112 -8.63 -13.46 3.92
N SER A 113 -8.34 -14.42 3.04
CA SER A 113 -8.92 -15.77 3.08
C SER A 113 -8.39 -16.57 4.28
N ARG A 114 -7.09 -16.49 4.55
CA ARG A 114 -6.46 -17.09 5.74
C ARG A 114 -6.92 -16.38 7.02
N GLU A 115 -7.11 -15.06 6.99
CA GLU A 115 -7.66 -14.29 8.10
C GLU A 115 -9.13 -14.67 8.35
N ALA A 116 -9.94 -14.78 7.30
CA ALA A 116 -11.32 -15.26 7.36
C ALA A 116 -11.42 -16.69 7.90
N ASP A 117 -10.59 -17.64 7.46
CA ASP A 117 -10.53 -19.00 8.01
C ASP A 117 -10.14 -19.02 9.50
N ASN A 118 -9.17 -18.19 9.90
CA ASN A 118 -8.83 -18.00 11.32
C ASN A 118 -10.02 -17.42 12.11
N LYS A 119 -10.77 -16.45 11.55
CA LYS A 119 -11.97 -15.89 12.19
C LYS A 119 -13.12 -16.92 12.22
N ILE A 120 -13.36 -17.70 11.17
CA ILE A 120 -14.33 -18.82 11.13
C ILE A 120 -13.98 -19.83 12.24
N THR A 121 -12.71 -20.22 12.35
CA THR A 121 -12.21 -21.13 13.39
C THR A 121 -12.37 -20.54 14.80
N ALA A 122 -12.21 -19.23 14.98
CA ALA A 122 -12.46 -18.54 16.25
C ALA A 122 -13.96 -18.47 16.58
N ILE A 123 -14.81 -18.15 15.60
CA ILE A 123 -16.28 -18.11 15.72
C ILE A 123 -16.82 -19.50 16.05
N ALA A 124 -16.33 -20.56 15.40
CA ALA A 124 -16.74 -21.94 15.69
C ALA A 124 -16.46 -22.32 17.16
N LYS A 125 -15.29 -21.95 17.70
CA LYS A 125 -14.95 -22.16 19.12
C LYS A 125 -15.84 -21.34 20.05
N ILE A 126 -16.07 -20.06 19.74
CA ILE A 126 -16.97 -19.20 20.52
C ILE A 126 -18.42 -19.71 20.49
N LYS A 127 -18.90 -20.25 19.37
CA LYS A 127 -20.26 -20.81 19.26
C LYS A 127 -20.46 -22.06 20.13
N VAL A 128 -19.41 -22.83 20.40
CA VAL A 128 -19.43 -23.93 21.39
C VAL A 128 -19.40 -23.37 22.82
N ASP A 129 -18.50 -22.41 23.10
CA ASP A 129 -18.41 -21.74 24.42
C ASP A 129 -19.70 -20.98 24.82
N GLY A 130 -20.61 -20.74 23.88
CA GLY A 130 -21.83 -19.92 24.05
C GLY A 130 -23.09 -20.69 24.44
N GLN A 131 -23.02 -22.02 24.55
CA GLN A 131 -24.16 -22.85 24.93
C GLN A 131 -24.28 -22.90 26.46
N PHE A 132 -25.10 -22.00 27.02
CA PHE A 132 -25.32 -21.87 28.47
C PHE A 132 -26.67 -22.43 28.89
N ASP A 133 -26.68 -23.57 29.60
CA ASP A 133 -27.91 -24.15 30.20
C ASP A 133 -28.62 -23.19 31.18
N ASN A 134 -27.85 -22.31 31.82
CA ASN A 134 -28.36 -21.20 32.61
C ASN A 134 -27.32 -20.06 32.65
N VAL A 135 -27.73 -18.83 32.32
CA VAL A 135 -26.88 -17.64 32.28
C VAL A 135 -26.64 -16.98 33.64
N SER A 136 -27.48 -17.25 34.64
CA SER A 136 -27.47 -16.60 35.95
C SER A 136 -27.19 -17.55 37.11
N MET A 137 -26.97 -16.98 38.29
CA MET A 137 -26.97 -17.67 39.57
C MET A 137 -27.90 -16.93 40.56
N PRO A 138 -28.52 -17.63 41.52
CA PRO A 138 -29.21 -16.99 42.64
C PRO A 138 -28.26 -15.99 43.33
N ALA A 139 -28.80 -14.85 43.79
CA ALA A 139 -27.99 -13.81 44.41
C ALA A 139 -27.21 -14.37 45.62
N ALA A 140 -25.89 -14.31 45.53
CA ALA A 140 -25.01 -14.75 46.61
C ALA A 140 -25.16 -13.84 47.85
N PRO A 141 -24.86 -14.34 49.07
CA PRO A 141 -24.56 -13.47 50.20
C PRO A 141 -23.43 -12.51 49.78
N PRO A 142 -23.42 -11.25 50.27
CA PRO A 142 -22.69 -10.14 49.66
C PRO A 142 -21.23 -10.50 49.32
N GLU A 143 -20.98 -10.77 48.04
CA GLU A 143 -19.68 -11.26 47.58
C GLU A 143 -18.62 -10.17 47.71
N ILE A 144 -17.44 -10.59 48.18
CA ILE A 144 -16.26 -9.76 48.17
C ILE A 144 -15.89 -9.55 46.70
N VAL A 145 -16.15 -8.33 46.21
CA VAL A 145 -15.67 -7.84 44.91
C VAL A 145 -14.21 -8.26 44.76
N SER A 146 -13.84 -8.79 43.59
CA SER A 146 -12.42 -8.92 43.22
C SER A 146 -11.83 -7.53 43.12
N GLN A 147 -11.38 -7.00 44.26
CA GLN A 147 -10.81 -5.67 44.37
C GLN A 147 -9.67 -5.53 43.36
N ASP A 148 -9.46 -4.32 42.85
CA ASP A 148 -8.12 -3.96 42.42
C ASP A 148 -7.17 -4.39 43.55
N PHE A 149 -6.18 -5.22 43.24
CA PHE A 149 -4.96 -5.22 44.00
C PHE A 149 -4.10 -4.09 43.41
N PRO A 150 -4.18 -2.84 43.94
CA PRO A 150 -3.09 -1.92 43.70
C PRO A 150 -1.81 -2.59 44.17
N MET A 151 -0.70 -2.32 43.49
CA MET A 151 0.60 -2.83 43.90
C MET A 151 0.85 -2.31 45.33
N PRO A 152 0.94 -3.17 46.37
CA PRO A 152 0.67 -2.75 47.75
C PRO A 152 1.45 -1.51 48.21
N GLU A 153 0.81 -0.66 49.02
CA GLU A 153 1.35 0.66 49.35
C GLU A 153 2.74 0.57 49.98
N GLY A 154 3.74 1.05 49.23
CA GLY A 154 5.14 0.97 49.62
C GLY A 154 5.87 -0.32 49.21
N VAL A 155 5.44 -1.08 48.21
CA VAL A 155 6.25 -2.18 47.60
C VAL A 155 7.68 -1.72 47.25
N PHE A 156 7.84 -0.48 46.76
CA PHE A 156 9.15 0.10 46.45
C PHE A 156 9.91 0.69 47.66
N LYS A 157 9.32 0.68 48.86
CA LYS A 157 9.88 1.30 50.07
C LYS A 157 11.08 0.50 50.56
N GLY A 158 12.28 0.97 50.22
CA GLY A 158 13.55 0.27 50.48
C GLY A 158 14.20 -0.32 49.22
N MET A 159 13.54 -0.29 48.06
CA MET A 159 14.13 -0.69 46.77
C MET A 159 15.06 0.40 46.18
N THR A 160 15.82 1.10 47.04
CA THR A 160 16.65 2.26 46.68
C THR A 160 17.86 1.91 45.79
N ALA A 161 18.16 0.63 45.60
CA ALA A 161 19.20 0.15 44.69
C ALA A 161 18.68 -0.24 43.29
N LEU A 162 17.37 -0.19 43.05
CA LEU A 162 16.77 -0.56 41.76
C LEU A 162 17.18 0.43 40.67
N LYS A 163 17.71 -0.09 39.54
CA LYS A 163 18.17 0.72 38.40
C LYS A 163 17.25 0.65 37.18
N VAL A 164 16.51 -0.44 37.01
CA VAL A 164 15.63 -0.70 35.87
C VAL A 164 14.29 -1.19 36.39
N PHE A 165 13.20 -0.61 35.89
CA PHE A 165 11.85 -1.09 36.07
C PHE A 165 11.16 -1.11 34.70
N ASP A 166 10.69 -2.28 34.29
CA ASP A 166 9.98 -2.50 33.02
C ASP A 166 8.60 -3.12 33.31
N GLN A 167 7.56 -2.51 32.76
CA GLN A 167 6.18 -2.97 32.80
C GLN A 167 5.54 -2.87 31.40
N SER A 168 6.21 -3.41 30.38
CA SER A 168 5.70 -3.47 29.00
C SER A 168 4.60 -4.51 28.79
N ASP A 169 4.74 -5.69 29.40
CA ASP A 169 4.00 -6.92 29.03
C ASP A 169 2.62 -7.12 29.70
N ILE A 170 2.13 -6.17 30.51
CA ILE A 170 0.84 -6.34 31.21
C ILE A 170 -0.34 -5.97 30.29
N ILE A 171 -0.47 -6.74 29.21
CA ILE A 171 -1.71 -6.81 28.42
C ILE A 171 -2.80 -7.38 29.33
N SER A 172 -3.72 -6.53 29.77
CA SER A 172 -4.88 -6.98 30.53
C SER A 172 -5.71 -7.94 29.67
N LYS A 173 -5.97 -9.15 30.18
CA LYS A 173 -6.83 -10.13 29.48
C LYS A 173 -8.31 -9.78 29.68
N GLY A 174 -8.76 -8.68 29.10
CA GLY A 174 -10.19 -8.37 29.04
C GLY A 174 -10.57 -6.94 28.64
N ASP A 175 -9.72 -5.93 28.83
CA ASP A 175 -10.15 -4.54 28.62
C ASP A 175 -9.01 -3.59 28.16
N PRO A 176 -9.13 -2.88 27.02
CA PRO A 176 -8.22 -1.79 26.62
C PRO A 176 -8.36 -0.52 27.47
N TYR A 177 -9.30 -0.48 28.43
CA TYR A 177 -9.48 0.59 29.42
C TYR A 177 -9.03 0.21 30.84
N PHE A 178 -8.52 -1.02 31.06
CA PHE A 178 -8.12 -1.54 32.39
C PHE A 178 -7.06 -0.65 33.06
N SER A 179 -7.46 0.16 34.03
CA SER A 179 -6.59 1.18 34.62
C SER A 179 -5.86 0.71 35.88
N ARG A 180 -4.71 0.06 35.73
CA ARG A 180 -3.71 0.06 36.82
C ARG A 180 -3.24 1.50 37.04
N LYS A 181 -3.64 2.10 38.16
CA LYS A 181 -3.05 3.35 38.65
C LYS A 181 -1.59 3.08 39.01
N LEU A 182 -0.67 3.92 38.55
CA LEU A 182 0.62 4.05 39.25
C LEU A 182 0.35 4.63 40.64
N GLU A 183 0.90 3.99 41.67
CA GLU A 183 0.89 4.52 43.03
C GLU A 183 1.96 5.62 43.24
N PRO A 184 1.80 6.48 44.27
CA PRO A 184 2.83 7.43 44.69
C PRO A 184 4.18 6.78 45.08
N GLY A 185 4.20 5.47 45.36
CA GLY A 185 5.39 4.72 45.79
C GLY A 185 6.57 4.74 44.82
N PHE A 186 6.36 5.07 43.54
CA PHE A 186 7.44 5.31 42.57
C PHE A 186 8.44 6.39 43.04
N SER A 187 8.00 7.32 43.91
CA SER A 187 8.87 8.33 44.52
C SER A 187 9.99 7.79 45.43
N TYR A 188 9.97 6.50 45.81
CA TYR A 188 11.05 5.84 46.55
C TYR A 188 12.21 5.35 45.66
N LEU A 189 12.03 5.28 44.34
CA LEU A 189 13.00 4.72 43.38
C LEU A 189 14.06 5.75 42.94
N THR A 190 14.77 6.33 43.90
CA THR A 190 15.69 7.46 43.67
C THR A 190 16.95 7.14 42.84
N SER A 191 17.33 5.87 42.72
CA SER A 191 18.48 5.40 41.92
C SER A 191 18.10 4.84 40.54
N LEU A 192 16.82 4.93 40.15
CA LEU A 192 16.33 4.38 38.90
C LEU A 192 16.91 5.13 37.70
N ARG A 193 17.38 4.39 36.69
CA ARG A 193 17.94 4.88 35.42
C ARG A 193 17.03 4.58 34.24
N THR A 194 16.24 3.51 34.31
CA THR A 194 15.31 3.10 33.25
C THR A 194 13.93 2.84 33.82
N LEU A 195 12.93 3.55 33.32
CA LEU A 195 11.51 3.37 33.60
C LEU A 195 10.78 3.13 32.28
N ILE A 196 10.35 1.90 32.04
CA ILE A 196 9.53 1.53 30.88
C ILE A 196 8.17 1.10 31.40
N ILE A 197 7.11 1.76 30.96
CA ILE A 197 5.72 1.47 31.30
C ILE A 197 4.91 1.65 30.04
N LYS A 198 4.31 0.57 29.52
CA LYS A 198 3.49 0.66 28.29
C LYS A 198 2.05 0.28 28.58
N ASN A 199 1.12 0.77 27.76
CA ASN A 199 -0.30 0.41 27.81
C ASN A 199 -1.03 0.75 29.14
N CYS A 200 -0.53 1.71 29.94
CA CYS A 200 -1.03 2.00 31.30
C CYS A 200 -1.75 3.36 31.44
N ARG A 201 -2.39 3.62 32.59
CA ARG A 201 -3.00 4.92 32.92
C ARG A 201 -2.27 5.61 34.06
N ILE A 202 -1.64 6.75 33.77
CA ILE A 202 -0.79 7.46 34.74
C ILE A 202 -1.59 8.59 35.39
N ALA A 203 -1.98 8.39 36.64
CA ALA A 203 -2.85 9.30 37.40
C ALA A 203 -2.10 10.40 38.16
N ALA A 204 -0.81 10.20 38.44
CA ALA A 204 0.05 11.12 39.21
C ALA A 204 1.47 11.17 38.60
N PRO A 205 1.64 11.78 37.42
CA PRO A 205 2.94 11.84 36.73
C PRO A 205 4.01 12.61 37.52
N ASP A 206 3.62 13.44 38.49
CA ASP A 206 4.48 14.28 39.33
C ASP A 206 5.49 13.44 40.15
N ALA A 207 5.16 12.18 40.41
CA ALA A 207 6.06 11.22 41.05
C ALA A 207 7.28 10.86 40.19
N ILE A 208 7.18 10.94 38.86
CA ILE A 208 8.26 10.61 37.92
C ILE A 208 9.39 11.63 38.03
N GLY A 209 9.09 12.93 38.13
CA GLY A 209 10.08 14.02 38.27
C GLY A 209 10.96 13.95 39.52
N LYS A 210 10.64 13.06 40.48
CA LYS A 210 11.48 12.77 41.65
C LYS A 210 12.65 11.81 41.34
N MET A 211 12.60 11.09 40.22
CA MET A 211 13.63 10.15 39.77
C MET A 211 14.80 10.86 39.08
N LYS A 212 15.54 11.71 39.80
CA LYS A 212 16.58 12.56 39.19
C LYS A 212 17.79 11.81 38.58
N MET A 213 17.86 10.49 38.74
CA MET A 213 18.87 9.61 38.12
C MET A 213 18.40 8.97 36.80
N LEU A 214 17.18 9.27 36.34
CA LEU A 214 16.59 8.63 35.17
C LEU A 214 17.27 9.05 33.86
N GLU A 215 17.68 8.07 33.07
CA GLU A 215 18.27 8.21 31.73
C GLU A 215 17.29 7.81 30.62
N VAL A 216 16.39 6.85 30.89
CA VAL A 216 15.44 6.30 29.91
C VAL A 216 14.03 6.31 30.52
N LEU A 217 13.11 6.99 29.84
CA LEU A 217 11.69 7.01 30.16
C LEU A 217 10.87 6.62 28.92
N SER A 218 10.17 5.49 28.98
CA SER A 218 9.19 5.09 27.97
C SER A 218 7.81 4.97 28.62
N LEU A 219 6.85 5.75 28.11
CA LEU A 219 5.44 5.74 28.49
C LEU A 219 4.54 5.34 27.31
N ALA A 220 5.06 4.61 26.31
CA ALA A 220 4.35 4.38 25.05
C ALA A 220 2.95 3.75 25.23
N ASN A 221 1.99 4.21 24.41
CA ASN A 221 0.57 3.84 24.47
C ASN A 221 -0.07 4.04 25.87
N CYS A 222 0.43 5.01 26.66
CA CYS A 222 -0.17 5.34 27.96
C CYS A 222 -1.24 6.45 27.87
N LYS A 223 -2.22 6.35 28.76
CA LYS A 223 -3.26 7.36 28.99
C LYS A 223 -2.80 8.29 30.11
N LEU A 224 -2.37 9.49 29.75
CA LEU A 224 -1.75 10.47 30.65
C LEU A 224 -2.75 11.54 31.11
N LEU A 225 -2.50 12.12 32.29
CA LEU A 225 -2.89 13.50 32.56
C LEU A 225 -1.83 14.44 31.93
N ASP A 226 -2.14 15.73 31.76
CA ASP A 226 -1.16 16.74 31.31
C ASP A 226 0.18 16.57 32.05
N LEU A 227 1.35 16.58 31.36
CA LEU A 227 2.62 16.35 32.07
C LEU A 227 2.91 17.51 33.04
N PRO A 228 3.49 17.24 34.22
CA PRO A 228 3.67 18.23 35.28
C PRO A 228 5.02 18.94 35.14
N GLN A 229 5.19 20.12 35.74
CA GLN A 229 6.42 20.91 35.62
C GLN A 229 7.66 20.15 36.12
N GLU A 230 7.45 19.27 37.09
CA GLU A 230 8.41 18.35 37.70
C GLU A 230 9.08 17.41 36.69
N ILE A 231 8.47 17.14 35.52
CA ILE A 231 9.12 16.31 34.48
C ILE A 231 10.38 17.00 33.91
N GLY A 232 10.47 18.32 34.02
CA GLY A 232 11.65 19.11 33.70
C GLY A 232 12.83 18.93 34.69
N GLU A 233 12.63 18.23 35.81
CA GLU A 233 13.72 17.90 36.76
C GLU A 233 14.53 16.66 36.34
N LEU A 234 14.12 15.95 35.29
CA LEU A 234 14.79 14.77 34.73
C LEU A 234 16.01 15.15 33.86
N THR A 235 16.93 15.96 34.39
CA THR A 235 18.07 16.51 33.61
C THR A 235 19.12 15.49 33.17
N ASN A 236 18.99 14.22 33.60
CA ASN A 236 19.81 13.10 33.14
C ASN A 236 19.19 12.30 31.97
N ILE A 237 17.98 12.65 31.52
CA ILE A 237 17.28 11.90 30.48
C ILE A 237 18.03 11.95 29.14
N ARG A 238 18.10 10.79 28.49
CA ARG A 238 18.75 10.52 27.20
C ARG A 238 17.74 9.98 26.18
N LEU A 239 16.80 9.14 26.61
CA LEU A 239 15.68 8.67 25.79
C LEU A 239 14.34 9.02 26.47
N LEU A 240 13.48 9.74 25.74
CA LEU A 240 12.08 9.99 26.11
C LEU A 240 11.14 9.45 25.04
N ASP A 241 10.41 8.39 25.35
CA ASP A 241 9.43 7.74 24.47
C ASP A 241 8.00 7.97 24.98
N LEU A 242 7.23 8.70 24.17
CA LEU A 242 5.82 9.02 24.37
C LEU A 242 4.98 8.63 23.14
N GLU A 243 5.44 7.66 22.32
CA GLU A 243 4.69 7.19 21.15
C GLU A 243 3.30 6.66 21.55
N ASP A 244 2.27 6.98 20.77
CA ASP A 244 0.83 6.76 21.06
C ASP A 244 0.32 7.16 22.47
N CYS A 245 0.98 8.08 23.17
CA CYS A 245 0.40 8.69 24.38
C CYS A 245 -0.90 9.45 24.06
N HIS A 246 -1.95 9.23 24.86
CA HIS A 246 -3.25 9.91 24.71
C HIS A 246 -3.65 10.68 25.98
N HIS A 247 -4.28 11.84 25.80
CA HIS A 247 -4.84 12.65 26.88
C HIS A 247 -6.06 11.98 27.54
N SER A 248 -6.07 11.93 28.87
CA SER A 248 -7.21 11.45 29.68
C SER A 248 -8.36 12.48 29.81
N ARG A 249 -8.28 13.63 29.15
CA ARG A 249 -9.28 14.72 29.20
C ARG A 249 -9.70 15.12 27.78
N GLN A 250 -10.97 15.45 27.59
CA GLN A 250 -11.56 15.89 26.30
C GLN A 250 -11.14 17.33 25.89
N LYS A 251 -9.95 17.79 26.27
CA LYS A 251 -9.50 19.19 26.05
C LYS A 251 -8.09 19.20 25.48
N PHE A 252 -7.95 19.74 24.26
CA PHE A 252 -6.72 19.73 23.46
C PHE A 252 -5.67 20.75 23.95
N ASN A 253 -5.19 20.55 25.18
CA ASN A 253 -4.06 21.24 25.79
C ASN A 253 -2.73 20.69 25.24
N ALA A 254 -1.67 21.50 25.33
CA ALA A 254 -0.31 21.00 25.15
C ALA A 254 0.05 20.00 26.26
N ILE A 255 0.77 18.92 25.91
CA ILE A 255 1.15 17.89 26.89
C ILE A 255 2.29 18.37 27.78
N PHE A 256 3.29 19.04 27.20
CA PHE A 256 4.40 19.61 27.94
C PHE A 256 4.04 20.96 28.59
N PRO A 257 4.51 21.24 29.81
CA PRO A 257 4.58 22.59 30.35
C PRO A 257 5.69 23.41 29.67
N PRO A 258 5.56 24.75 29.60
CA PRO A 258 6.61 25.62 29.07
C PRO A 258 7.93 25.52 29.85
N ASN A 259 9.06 25.67 29.15
CA ASN A 259 10.42 25.67 29.71
C ASN A 259 10.79 24.35 30.41
N VAL A 260 10.34 23.23 29.83
CA VAL A 260 10.60 21.85 30.27
C VAL A 260 11.57 21.15 29.32
N ILE A 261 11.28 21.19 28.01
CA ILE A 261 12.08 20.51 26.97
C ILE A 261 13.54 21.01 27.03
N SER A 262 13.70 22.32 27.19
CA SER A 262 14.99 23.01 27.29
C SER A 262 15.85 22.66 28.51
N ARG A 263 15.33 21.89 29.46
CA ARG A 263 16.10 21.38 30.62
C ARG A 263 16.77 20.03 30.33
N TRP A 264 16.31 19.30 29.32
CA TRP A 264 16.81 17.97 28.96
C TRP A 264 18.02 18.06 28.02
N SER A 265 19.04 18.82 28.40
CA SER A 265 20.23 19.07 27.56
C SER A 265 21.02 17.80 27.17
N ARG A 266 20.76 16.67 27.83
CA ARG A 266 21.33 15.33 27.56
C ARG A 266 20.46 14.43 26.69
N LEU A 267 19.30 14.91 26.21
CA LEU A 267 18.38 14.11 25.41
C LEU A 267 19.00 13.77 24.04
N GLU A 268 19.13 12.48 23.76
CA GLU A 268 19.64 11.90 22.52
C GLU A 268 18.46 11.46 21.62
N GLU A 269 17.39 10.95 22.21
CA GLU A 269 16.23 10.40 21.49
C GLU A 269 14.90 10.91 22.07
N LEU A 270 14.01 11.42 21.19
CA LEU A 270 12.66 11.87 21.53
C LEU A 270 11.63 11.25 20.58
N TYR A 271 10.67 10.50 21.13
CA TYR A 271 9.55 9.93 20.39
C TYR A 271 8.22 10.55 20.84
N SER A 272 7.46 11.10 19.91
CA SER A 272 6.18 11.77 20.14
C SER A 272 5.21 11.50 18.98
N SER A 273 3.95 11.20 19.31
CA SER A 273 2.91 10.81 18.34
C SER A 273 1.93 11.94 17.98
N SER A 274 1.01 11.64 17.05
CA SER A 274 -0.02 12.53 16.49
C SER A 274 -0.96 13.19 17.48
N PHE A 275 -1.10 12.63 18.68
CA PHE A 275 -1.97 13.16 19.74
C PHE A 275 -1.28 14.26 20.56
N MET A 276 0.02 14.48 20.36
CA MET A 276 0.83 15.42 21.13
C MET A 276 0.83 16.82 20.51
N LYS A 277 0.02 17.72 21.09
CA LYS A 277 -0.10 19.10 20.61
C LYS A 277 1.07 19.97 21.06
N TYR A 278 2.08 20.12 20.21
CA TYR A 278 3.15 21.10 20.38
C TYR A 278 2.64 22.55 20.24
N THR A 279 3.35 23.48 20.89
CA THR A 279 3.18 24.94 20.71
C THR A 279 4.47 25.55 20.18
N ARG A 280 4.46 26.86 19.89
CA ARG A 280 5.62 27.57 19.34
C ARG A 280 6.80 27.61 20.30
N GLU A 281 6.52 27.72 21.59
CA GLU A 281 7.49 27.72 22.67
C GLU A 281 8.20 26.37 22.74
N HIS A 282 7.45 25.27 22.74
CA HIS A 282 7.98 23.91 22.76
C HIS A 282 8.85 23.58 21.54
N ILE A 283 8.50 24.08 20.34
CA ILE A 283 9.34 23.91 19.15
C ILE A 283 10.61 24.77 19.25
N ALA A 284 10.53 26.00 19.77
CA ALA A 284 11.72 26.82 20.01
C ALA A 284 12.71 26.15 20.99
N GLU A 285 12.21 25.48 22.03
CA GLU A 285 13.02 24.78 23.02
C GLU A 285 13.87 23.64 22.42
N LEU A 286 13.42 22.98 21.34
CA LEU A 286 14.18 21.90 20.67
C LEU A 286 15.60 22.33 20.25
N LYS A 287 15.81 23.63 19.95
CA LYS A 287 17.11 24.19 19.57
C LYS A 287 18.18 24.09 20.67
N SER A 288 17.77 23.87 21.93
CA SER A 288 18.69 23.71 23.07
C SER A 288 19.15 22.26 23.31
N LEU A 289 18.57 21.29 22.60
CA LEU A 289 18.88 19.86 22.73
C LEU A 289 20.13 19.49 21.92
N SER A 290 21.31 19.90 22.39
CA SER A 290 22.58 19.77 21.66
C SER A 290 23.07 18.34 21.41
N HIS A 291 22.43 17.34 22.00
CA HIS A 291 22.75 15.92 21.83
C HIS A 291 21.68 15.13 21.06
N LEU A 292 20.59 15.77 20.61
CA LEU A 292 19.47 15.09 19.98
C LEU A 292 19.87 14.52 18.61
N THR A 293 19.92 13.18 18.51
CA THR A 293 20.19 12.44 17.28
C THR A 293 18.90 11.86 16.68
N THR A 294 17.92 11.52 17.51
CA THR A 294 16.65 10.92 17.06
C THR A 294 15.44 11.76 17.45
N LEU A 295 14.60 12.11 16.46
CA LEU A 295 13.33 12.81 16.69
C LEU A 295 12.19 12.21 15.86
N ILE A 296 11.17 11.72 16.55
CA ILE A 296 9.85 11.45 15.98
C ILE A 296 8.87 12.48 16.56
N MET A 297 8.25 13.30 15.70
CA MET A 297 7.22 14.25 16.12
C MET A 297 6.24 14.62 15.00
N GLU A 298 5.06 15.10 15.40
CA GLU A 298 4.12 15.79 14.52
C GLU A 298 4.02 17.27 14.92
N VAL A 299 4.06 18.16 13.92
CA VAL A 299 3.91 19.61 14.08
C VAL A 299 2.51 20.01 13.60
N PRO A 300 1.58 20.39 14.49
CA PRO A 300 0.16 20.55 14.13
C PRO A 300 -0.15 21.65 13.12
N ASP A 301 0.64 22.73 13.09
CA ASP A 301 0.55 23.78 12.07
C ASP A 301 1.89 24.51 11.88
N LEU A 302 2.10 25.10 10.70
CA LEU A 302 3.29 25.89 10.38
C LEU A 302 3.44 27.15 11.23
N GLY A 303 2.36 27.74 11.74
CA GLY A 303 2.40 28.85 12.70
C GLY A 303 3.03 28.46 14.04
N CYS A 304 3.03 27.17 14.40
CA CYS A 304 3.77 26.66 15.55
C CYS A 304 5.28 26.74 15.34
N ILE A 305 5.81 26.84 14.11
CA ILE A 305 7.26 26.98 13.91
C ILE A 305 7.66 28.43 14.22
N PRO A 306 8.67 28.67 15.09
CA PRO A 306 9.20 30.01 15.33
C PRO A 306 9.92 30.58 14.10
N GLU A 307 9.91 31.90 13.95
CA GLU A 307 10.70 32.57 12.91
C GLU A 307 12.21 32.40 13.19
N GLY A 308 12.97 32.02 12.15
CA GLY A 308 14.41 31.71 12.29
C GLY A 308 14.73 30.42 13.08
N PHE A 309 13.72 29.59 13.39
CA PHE A 309 13.95 28.25 13.91
C PHE A 309 14.57 27.34 12.85
N SER A 310 15.41 26.39 13.28
CA SER A 310 15.81 25.27 12.44
C SER A 310 15.99 24.01 13.27
N PHE A 311 15.59 22.86 12.71
CA PHE A 311 15.79 21.57 13.34
C PHE A 311 17.29 21.25 13.42
N PRO A 312 17.77 20.53 14.45
CA PRO A 312 19.15 20.08 14.51
C PRO A 312 19.48 19.11 13.34
N GLU A 313 20.77 18.89 13.07
CA GLU A 313 21.20 17.83 12.13
C GLU A 313 21.01 16.44 12.78
N LEU A 314 19.77 15.96 12.72
CA LEU A 314 19.32 14.67 13.25
C LEU A 314 19.90 13.50 12.45
N GLU A 315 20.21 12.41 13.14
CA GLU A 315 20.68 11.18 12.52
C GLU A 315 19.54 10.32 11.98
N VAL A 316 18.50 10.18 12.82
CA VAL A 316 17.27 9.42 12.53
C VAL A 316 16.07 10.34 12.80
N PHE A 317 15.13 10.43 11.86
CA PHE A 317 13.92 11.21 12.13
C PHE A 317 12.67 10.68 11.44
N LYS A 318 11.52 11.01 12.02
CA LYS A 318 10.23 11.02 11.32
C LYS A 318 9.47 12.27 11.74
N ILE A 319 9.38 13.24 10.84
CA ILE A 319 8.79 14.55 11.14
C ILE A 319 7.67 14.78 10.12
N ALA A 320 6.44 14.94 10.61
CA ALA A 320 5.31 15.35 9.77
C ALA A 320 4.84 16.74 10.20
N ILE A 321 4.74 17.66 9.25
CA ILE A 321 4.25 19.02 9.45
C ILE A 321 2.87 19.09 8.80
N ARG A 322 1.82 19.21 9.62
CA ARG A 322 0.39 19.07 9.23
C ARG A 322 0.00 17.75 8.56
N GLY A 323 0.91 16.78 8.51
CA GLY A 323 0.71 15.40 8.05
C GLY A 323 0.61 14.43 9.22
N SER A 324 0.97 13.15 9.03
CA SER A 324 1.10 12.21 10.15
C SER A 324 2.19 11.14 9.94
N VAL A 325 2.91 10.84 11.03
CA VAL A 325 3.98 9.85 11.11
C VAL A 325 3.40 8.43 11.22
N HIS A 326 2.70 8.00 10.18
CA HIS A 326 2.26 6.61 10.03
C HIS A 326 3.24 5.76 9.19
N HIS A 327 4.27 6.37 8.62
CA HIS A 327 5.19 5.68 7.72
C HIS A 327 6.27 4.89 8.46
N LYS A 328 6.62 3.71 7.93
CA LYS A 328 7.56 2.77 8.56
C LYS A 328 9.03 3.11 8.33
N GLN A 329 9.35 3.85 7.26
CA GLN A 329 10.74 4.19 6.93
C GLN A 329 11.34 5.21 7.91
N SER A 330 12.66 5.10 8.13
CA SER A 330 13.47 6.13 8.78
C SER A 330 13.75 7.29 7.84
N ASN A 331 13.98 8.47 8.41
CA ASN A 331 14.26 9.73 7.72
C ASN A 331 13.12 10.11 6.77
N TYR A 332 11.93 10.07 7.36
CA TYR A 332 10.66 10.47 6.78
C TYR A 332 10.42 11.95 7.07
N LEU A 333 10.23 12.74 6.02
CA LEU A 333 9.76 14.12 6.12
C LEU A 333 8.45 14.24 5.34
N GLU A 334 7.36 14.55 6.04
CA GLU A 334 6.10 14.97 5.42
C GLU A 334 5.86 16.45 5.67
N VAL A 335 5.47 17.16 4.62
CA VAL A 335 5.03 18.55 4.69
C VAL A 335 3.71 18.70 3.94
N CYS A 336 2.63 18.81 4.72
CA CYS A 336 1.31 19.18 4.24
C CYS A 336 1.14 20.70 4.37
N GLY A 337 0.63 21.36 3.32
CA GLY A 337 0.65 22.81 3.25
C GLY A 337 -0.54 23.44 2.52
N TRP A 338 -1.69 23.56 3.19
CA TRP A 338 -2.75 24.52 2.81
C TRP A 338 -2.29 25.97 3.07
N VAL A 339 -1.25 26.36 2.35
CA VAL A 339 -0.60 27.67 2.32
C VAL A 339 0.00 27.84 0.93
N ASN A 340 -0.08 29.06 0.40
CA ASN A 340 0.53 29.40 -0.87
C ASN A 340 2.02 29.01 -0.92
N ALA A 341 2.40 28.16 -1.86
CA ALA A 341 3.72 27.57 -1.95
C ALA A 341 4.84 28.59 -2.11
N LYS A 342 4.62 29.69 -2.84
CA LYS A 342 5.61 30.77 -2.93
C LYS A 342 5.85 31.43 -1.58
N LYS A 343 4.81 31.62 -0.76
CA LYS A 343 4.98 32.06 0.64
C LYS A 343 5.68 31.00 1.49
N PHE A 344 5.38 29.73 1.28
CA PHE A 344 5.99 28.63 2.03
C PHE A 344 7.48 28.48 1.75
N PHE A 345 7.88 28.26 0.48
CA PHE A 345 9.28 28.06 0.10
C PHE A 345 10.15 29.32 0.22
N ALA A 346 9.57 30.52 0.09
CA ALA A 346 10.27 31.78 0.38
C ALA A 346 10.26 32.18 1.87
N SER A 347 9.57 31.44 2.75
CA SER A 347 9.59 31.75 4.19
C SER A 347 10.93 31.38 4.83
N PRO A 348 11.40 32.16 5.83
CA PRO A 348 12.52 31.75 6.68
C PRO A 348 12.26 30.39 7.37
N SER A 349 11.00 30.02 7.59
CA SER A 349 10.59 28.74 8.18
C SER A 349 10.79 27.53 7.26
N LEU A 350 10.90 27.65 5.92
CA LEU A 350 11.43 26.53 5.12
C LEU A 350 12.92 26.28 5.43
N GLY A 351 13.64 27.31 5.86
CA GLY A 351 14.96 27.18 6.47
C GLY A 351 15.00 26.22 7.66
N CYS A 352 13.86 25.85 8.26
CA CYS A 352 13.84 24.93 9.38
C CYS A 352 14.08 23.46 9.00
N VAL A 353 13.62 23.02 7.83
CA VAL A 353 13.76 21.62 7.37
C VAL A 353 15.04 21.38 6.55
N LYS A 354 15.75 22.43 6.12
CA LYS A 354 16.99 22.31 5.32
C LYS A 354 18.04 21.36 5.92
N PRO A 355 18.32 21.34 7.25
CA PRO A 355 19.27 20.40 7.84
C PRO A 355 18.83 18.93 7.71
N LEU A 356 17.51 18.68 7.72
CA LEU A 356 16.92 17.34 7.59
C LEU A 356 17.09 16.78 6.18
N LEU A 357 16.89 17.62 5.15
CA LEU A 357 16.84 17.21 3.73
C LEU A 357 18.02 16.30 3.36
N LYS A 358 19.24 16.67 3.75
CA LYS A 358 20.49 15.92 3.47
C LYS A 358 20.41 14.44 3.81
N ARG A 359 19.67 14.07 4.87
CA ARG A 359 19.49 12.70 5.36
C ARG A 359 18.09 12.13 5.06
N THR A 360 17.14 12.92 4.54
CA THR A 360 15.79 12.48 4.15
C THR A 360 15.85 11.38 3.10
N GLN A 361 15.23 10.24 3.39
CA GLN A 361 15.10 9.13 2.44
C GLN A 361 13.69 9.09 1.82
N TYR A 362 12.67 9.57 2.54
CA TYR A 362 11.29 9.68 2.05
C TYR A 362 10.78 11.10 2.26
N LEU A 363 10.42 11.79 1.17
CA LEU A 363 9.85 13.13 1.19
C LEU A 363 8.41 13.08 0.65
N LYS A 364 7.45 13.53 1.47
CA LYS A 364 6.05 13.73 1.06
C LYS A 364 5.72 15.22 1.07
N LEU A 365 5.22 15.73 -0.05
CA LEU A 365 4.75 17.11 -0.20
C LEU A 365 3.26 17.10 -0.57
N SER A 366 2.39 17.59 0.31
CA SER A 366 0.94 17.45 0.11
C SER A 366 0.14 18.76 0.19
N SER A 367 -0.90 18.84 -0.66
CA SER A 367 -1.93 19.88 -0.67
C SER A 367 -1.47 21.34 -0.86
N PHE A 368 -0.38 21.58 -1.60
CA PHE A 368 0.16 22.94 -1.81
C PHE A 368 -0.59 23.77 -2.86
N GLU A 369 -0.97 25.00 -2.47
CA GLU A 369 -1.61 26.01 -3.33
C GLU A 369 -0.57 26.81 -4.14
N GLY A 370 -0.79 27.02 -5.44
CA GLY A 370 0.07 27.85 -6.30
C GLY A 370 1.44 27.24 -6.62
N LEU A 371 1.66 25.96 -6.29
CA LEU A 371 2.89 25.20 -6.56
C LEU A 371 2.92 24.70 -8.01
N ARG A 372 3.37 25.53 -8.97
CA ARG A 372 3.41 25.14 -10.40
C ARG A 372 4.52 24.16 -10.77
N THR A 373 5.66 24.24 -10.09
CA THR A 373 6.92 23.53 -10.38
C THR A 373 7.66 23.25 -9.07
N ILE A 374 8.32 22.09 -8.95
CA ILE A 374 9.15 21.77 -7.76
C ILE A 374 10.59 22.24 -7.97
N PHE A 375 11.17 21.88 -9.12
CA PHE A 375 12.55 22.20 -9.46
C PHE A 375 12.61 23.21 -10.62
N PRO A 376 13.58 24.14 -10.62
CA PRO A 376 14.73 24.21 -9.70
C PRO A 376 14.47 24.94 -8.37
N HIS A 377 13.42 25.75 -8.26
CA HIS A 377 13.39 26.84 -7.28
C HIS A 377 12.97 26.47 -5.84
N GLN A 378 12.10 25.47 -5.63
CA GLN A 378 11.52 25.23 -4.31
C GLN A 378 12.47 24.45 -3.38
N LEU A 379 13.29 23.59 -3.96
CA LEU A 379 14.24 22.72 -3.27
C LEU A 379 15.68 23.01 -3.77
N ALA A 380 16.04 24.29 -3.80
CA ALA A 380 17.23 24.81 -4.48
C ALA A 380 18.59 24.41 -3.88
N ASP A 381 18.60 23.71 -2.73
CA ASP A 381 19.80 23.07 -2.19
C ASP A 381 20.02 21.73 -2.92
N ARG A 382 20.83 21.78 -3.99
CA ARG A 382 21.08 20.65 -4.90
C ARG A 382 21.67 19.43 -4.20
N ASP A 383 22.49 19.66 -3.19
CA ASP A 383 23.18 18.63 -2.41
C ASP A 383 22.22 18.06 -1.35
N GLY A 384 21.33 18.91 -0.83
CA GLY A 384 20.31 18.59 0.16
C GLY A 384 19.35 17.44 -0.22
N LEU A 385 19.21 17.05 -1.48
CA LEU A 385 18.37 15.90 -1.88
C LEU A 385 19.15 14.74 -2.51
N ALA A 386 20.48 14.69 -2.34
CA ALA A 386 21.30 13.59 -2.84
C ALA A 386 20.95 12.23 -2.22
N GLY A 387 20.47 12.21 -0.96
CA GLY A 387 20.10 10.99 -0.22
C GLY A 387 18.65 10.50 -0.42
N LEU A 388 17.83 11.24 -1.16
CA LEU A 388 16.40 10.95 -1.29
C LEU A 388 16.14 9.67 -2.12
N LYS A 389 15.32 8.75 -1.59
CA LYS A 389 14.93 7.49 -2.26
C LYS A 389 13.49 7.47 -2.76
N THR A 390 12.59 8.15 -2.06
CA THR A 390 11.17 8.24 -2.47
C THR A 390 10.69 9.68 -2.37
N LEU A 391 10.05 10.14 -3.45
CA LEU A 391 9.33 11.40 -3.51
C LEU A 391 7.84 11.10 -3.75
N GLU A 392 6.98 11.49 -2.82
CA GLU A 392 5.53 11.48 -2.99
C GLU A 392 5.02 12.93 -3.07
N ILE A 393 4.18 13.24 -4.06
CA ILE A 393 3.50 14.53 -4.16
C ILE A 393 2.00 14.30 -4.31
N SER A 394 1.21 14.80 -3.36
CA SER A 394 -0.24 14.59 -3.28
C SER A 394 -1.03 15.91 -3.28
N ASP A 395 -2.19 15.95 -3.93
CA ASP A 395 -3.20 17.02 -3.85
C ASP A 395 -2.73 18.45 -4.24
N CYS A 396 -1.57 18.58 -4.90
CA CYS A 396 -1.03 19.86 -5.38
C CYS A 396 -1.72 20.28 -6.69
N ALA A 397 -2.92 20.85 -6.59
CA ALA A 397 -3.81 21.13 -7.71
C ALA A 397 -3.24 22.05 -8.81
N ASP A 398 -2.31 22.94 -8.47
CA ASP A 398 -1.65 23.87 -9.40
C ASP A 398 -0.37 23.32 -10.05
N LEU A 399 0.10 22.12 -9.67
CA LEU A 399 1.34 21.55 -10.18
C LEU A 399 1.18 21.19 -11.66
N GLU A 400 1.92 21.88 -12.52
CA GLU A 400 1.88 21.68 -13.98
C GLU A 400 2.97 20.69 -14.43
N TYR A 401 4.18 20.81 -13.87
CA TYR A 401 5.32 19.94 -14.15
C TYR A 401 6.15 19.70 -12.89
N LEU A 402 6.87 18.58 -12.82
CA LEU A 402 7.81 18.33 -11.70
C LEU A 402 9.04 19.25 -11.81
N ILE A 403 9.60 19.34 -13.01
CA ILE A 403 10.81 20.08 -13.38
C ILE A 403 10.47 21.09 -14.47
N ASP A 404 10.92 22.33 -14.32
CA ASP A 404 10.97 23.29 -15.42
C ASP A 404 12.43 23.50 -15.88
N SER A 405 12.71 23.18 -17.15
CA SER A 405 14.05 23.35 -17.73
C SER A 405 14.30 24.78 -18.22
N GLU A 406 13.26 25.56 -18.53
CA GLU A 406 13.40 26.95 -18.97
C GLU A 406 13.74 27.87 -17.79
N GLU A 407 13.25 27.54 -16.58
CA GLU A 407 13.67 28.17 -15.33
C GLU A 407 15.04 27.63 -14.82
N TRP A 408 15.57 26.53 -15.38
CA TRP A 408 16.83 25.87 -14.96
C TRP A 408 18.09 26.61 -15.45
N LYS A 409 18.25 27.86 -15.00
CA LYS A 409 19.45 28.66 -15.23
C LYS A 409 20.65 27.99 -14.58
N MET A 410 21.49 27.35 -15.39
CA MET A 410 22.72 26.73 -14.92
C MET A 410 23.67 27.80 -14.34
N PRO A 411 24.32 27.56 -13.19
CA PRO A 411 25.49 28.34 -12.83
C PRO A 411 26.58 28.14 -13.91
N PRO A 412 27.44 29.15 -14.18
CA PRO A 412 28.54 28.99 -15.11
C PRO A 412 29.43 27.81 -14.66
N VAL A 413 29.85 26.98 -15.61
CA VAL A 413 30.51 25.69 -15.34
C VAL A 413 31.82 25.92 -14.57
N ILE A 414 31.84 25.48 -13.30
CA ILE A 414 33.05 25.32 -12.49
C ILE A 414 33.28 23.82 -12.36
N GLU A 415 34.39 23.33 -12.89
CA GLU A 415 34.61 21.93 -13.31
C GLU A 415 34.70 20.88 -12.18
N HIS A 416 34.40 21.25 -10.93
CA HIS A 416 34.69 20.43 -9.74
C HIS A 416 33.50 20.15 -8.80
N HIS A 417 32.29 20.65 -9.08
CA HIS A 417 31.10 20.35 -8.28
C HIS A 417 30.01 19.64 -9.10
N GLN A 418 30.28 18.36 -9.43
CA GLN A 418 29.24 17.45 -9.89
C GLN A 418 28.36 17.03 -8.70
N HIS A 419 27.42 17.90 -8.30
CA HIS A 419 26.39 17.62 -7.29
C HIS A 419 25.00 18.00 -7.87
N THR A 420 24.19 17.11 -8.46
CA THR A 420 23.78 15.71 -8.16
C THR A 420 22.59 15.54 -7.19
N CYS A 421 21.59 16.41 -7.38
CA CYS A 421 20.26 16.27 -6.79
C CYS A 421 19.54 14.96 -7.22
N LEU A 422 18.74 14.36 -6.33
CA LEU A 422 17.95 13.13 -6.56
C LEU A 422 18.76 11.85 -6.87
N MET A 423 20.06 11.80 -6.57
CA MET A 423 20.96 10.69 -6.97
C MET A 423 20.59 9.29 -6.49
N HIS A 424 19.68 9.14 -5.52
CA HIS A 424 19.25 7.85 -5.01
C HIS A 424 17.76 7.61 -5.17
N LEU A 425 17.07 8.41 -5.99
CA LEU A 425 15.62 8.34 -6.16
C LEU A 425 15.23 7.03 -6.85
N GLU A 426 14.69 6.09 -6.08
CA GLU A 426 14.19 4.79 -6.54
C GLU A 426 12.69 4.80 -6.83
N LYS A 427 11.91 5.69 -6.17
CA LYS A 427 10.45 5.82 -6.38
C LYS A 427 9.95 7.27 -6.50
N LEU A 428 9.02 7.50 -7.42
CA LEU A 428 8.29 8.75 -7.59
C LEU A 428 6.78 8.47 -7.73
N ASP A 429 5.99 8.93 -6.74
CA ASP A 429 4.52 8.85 -6.75
C ASP A 429 3.90 10.25 -6.88
N LEU A 430 3.00 10.44 -7.84
CA LEU A 430 2.31 11.69 -8.13
C LEU A 430 0.80 11.48 -8.06
N GLN A 431 0.12 12.16 -7.13
CA GLN A 431 -1.26 11.85 -6.72
C GLN A 431 -2.17 13.07 -6.69
N CYS A 432 -3.42 12.94 -7.17
CA CYS A 432 -4.48 13.96 -7.13
C CYS A 432 -4.09 15.32 -7.74
N LEU A 433 -3.30 15.32 -8.83
CA LEU A 433 -2.75 16.53 -9.43
C LEU A 433 -3.67 17.11 -10.51
N GLY A 434 -4.47 18.11 -10.15
CA GLY A 434 -5.48 18.73 -11.01
C GLY A 434 -4.94 19.47 -12.25
N SER A 435 -3.67 19.89 -12.26
CA SER A 435 -3.07 20.63 -13.39
C SER A 435 -1.90 19.95 -14.09
N PHE A 436 -1.51 18.76 -13.66
CA PHE A 436 -0.24 18.16 -14.07
C PHE A 436 -0.28 17.66 -15.50
N LYS A 437 0.73 18.06 -16.29
CA LYS A 437 0.85 17.84 -17.74
C LYS A 437 1.92 16.82 -18.10
N GLY A 438 2.97 16.68 -17.29
CA GLY A 438 4.11 15.79 -17.54
C GLY A 438 5.29 16.05 -16.60
N LEU A 439 6.31 15.19 -16.64
CA LEU A 439 7.45 15.27 -15.72
C LEU A 439 8.34 16.51 -15.95
N CYS A 440 8.47 17.00 -17.18
CA CYS A 440 9.35 18.11 -17.53
C CYS A 440 8.65 19.12 -18.44
N HIS A 441 8.87 20.40 -18.18
CA HIS A 441 8.70 21.47 -19.16
C HIS A 441 10.03 21.65 -19.91
N GLY A 442 10.02 21.51 -21.24
CA GLY A 442 11.22 21.50 -22.08
C GLY A 442 12.08 20.23 -21.93
N ALA A 443 13.36 20.31 -22.33
CA ALA A 443 14.29 19.18 -22.34
C ALA A 443 14.87 18.91 -20.93
N LEU A 444 14.97 17.65 -20.52
CA LEU A 444 15.48 17.30 -19.19
C LEU A 444 16.94 17.78 -19.00
N PRO A 445 17.25 18.53 -17.92
CA PRO A 445 18.63 18.92 -17.60
C PRO A 445 19.57 17.72 -17.46
N ALA A 446 20.76 17.82 -18.07
CA ALA A 446 21.78 16.74 -18.06
C ALA A 446 22.17 16.28 -16.63
N GLU A 447 22.11 17.20 -15.66
CA GLU A 447 22.35 16.94 -14.24
C GLU A 447 21.37 15.90 -13.64
N LEU A 448 20.10 15.94 -14.05
CA LEU A 448 19.05 15.01 -13.60
C LEU A 448 18.97 13.73 -14.44
N SER A 449 19.52 13.74 -15.65
CA SER A 449 19.57 12.58 -16.54
C SER A 449 20.29 11.38 -15.92
N MET A 450 21.26 11.60 -15.03
CA MET A 450 21.92 10.53 -14.28
C MET A 450 21.12 10.07 -13.05
N SER A 451 20.38 10.97 -12.40
CA SER A 451 19.57 10.68 -11.21
C SER A 451 18.40 9.74 -11.54
N LEU A 452 17.69 10.03 -12.63
CA LEU A 452 16.49 9.27 -13.03
C LEU A 452 16.80 7.83 -13.49
N GLN A 453 18.06 7.51 -13.82
CA GLN A 453 18.47 6.15 -14.18
C GLN A 453 18.39 5.15 -13.02
N LYS A 454 18.30 5.63 -11.77
CA LYS A 454 18.03 4.78 -10.60
C LYS A 454 16.55 4.64 -10.26
N LEU A 455 15.66 5.35 -10.95
CA LEU A 455 14.23 5.29 -10.68
C LEU A 455 13.67 3.94 -11.15
N LYS A 456 13.22 3.14 -10.18
CA LYS A 456 12.61 1.82 -10.39
C LYS A 456 11.10 1.89 -10.50
N SER A 457 10.46 2.79 -9.74
CA SER A 457 9.01 2.83 -9.60
C SER A 457 8.46 4.23 -9.88
N LEU A 458 7.52 4.32 -10.82
CA LEU A 458 6.92 5.56 -11.28
C LEU A 458 5.39 5.44 -11.29
N GLY A 459 4.72 6.24 -10.46
CA GLY A 459 3.28 6.21 -10.26
C GLY A 459 2.59 7.54 -10.53
N PHE A 460 1.51 7.51 -11.33
CA PHE A 460 0.62 8.65 -11.58
C PHE A 460 -0.80 8.26 -11.22
N PHE A 461 -1.42 9.01 -10.30
CA PHE A 461 -2.72 8.69 -9.73
C PHE A 461 -3.59 9.95 -9.78
N LYS A 462 -4.71 9.93 -10.52
CA LYS A 462 -5.65 11.05 -10.63
C LYS A 462 -5.00 12.36 -11.14
N CYS A 463 -4.07 12.25 -12.09
CA CYS A 463 -3.44 13.41 -12.75
C CYS A 463 -4.32 13.90 -13.92
N ALA A 464 -5.11 14.95 -13.69
CA ALA A 464 -6.27 15.27 -14.54
C ALA A 464 -5.94 15.88 -15.92
N LYS A 465 -4.73 16.43 -16.14
CA LYS A 465 -4.28 17.02 -17.42
C LYS A 465 -3.13 16.26 -18.08
N LEU A 466 -2.77 15.09 -17.55
CA LEU A 466 -1.67 14.27 -18.06
C LEU A 466 -2.13 13.58 -19.35
N THR A 467 -1.69 14.05 -20.52
CA THR A 467 -2.11 13.50 -21.82
C THR A 467 -1.19 12.39 -22.31
N ASN A 468 0.07 12.37 -21.85
CA ASN A 468 1.06 11.34 -22.12
C ASN A 468 2.08 11.27 -20.99
N VAL A 469 2.65 10.09 -20.71
CA VAL A 469 3.69 9.93 -19.67
C VAL A 469 5.07 10.27 -20.22
N PHE A 470 5.40 9.73 -21.41
CA PHE A 470 6.68 9.95 -22.08
C PHE A 470 6.47 10.62 -23.44
N ALA A 471 6.85 11.90 -23.53
CA ALA A 471 6.69 12.76 -24.72
C ALA A 471 7.84 12.68 -25.73
N SER A 472 8.95 12.01 -25.39
CA SER A 472 10.13 11.91 -26.25
C SER A 472 11.00 10.70 -25.93
N LEU A 473 11.77 10.24 -26.93
CA LEU A 473 12.78 9.20 -26.75
C LEU A 473 13.88 9.63 -25.78
N GLU A 474 14.30 10.90 -25.82
CA GLU A 474 15.35 11.46 -24.96
C GLU A 474 15.01 11.40 -23.46
N LEU A 475 13.73 11.61 -23.14
CA LEU A 475 13.20 11.46 -21.78
C LEU A 475 13.14 9.98 -21.40
N LEU A 476 12.54 9.14 -22.26
CA LEU A 476 12.38 7.70 -22.02
C LEU A 476 13.72 6.97 -21.83
N GLN A 477 14.79 7.38 -22.53
CA GLN A 477 16.14 6.84 -22.35
C GLN A 477 16.73 7.01 -20.94
N ARG A 478 16.15 7.90 -20.11
CA ARG A 478 16.61 8.15 -18.72
C ARG A 478 15.96 7.21 -17.71
N PHE A 479 14.91 6.48 -18.10
CA PHE A 479 14.16 5.53 -17.27
C PHE A 479 14.42 4.07 -17.67
N ASP A 480 15.60 3.77 -18.22
CA ASP A 480 15.97 2.42 -18.65
C ASP A 480 16.06 1.42 -17.47
N GLY A 481 16.28 1.92 -16.25
CA GLY A 481 16.25 1.15 -14.99
C GLY A 481 14.86 1.02 -14.34
N LEU A 482 13.80 1.49 -15.00
CA LEU A 482 12.43 1.42 -14.47
C LEU A 482 11.93 -0.02 -14.42
N GLU A 483 11.56 -0.50 -13.24
CA GLU A 483 11.01 -1.84 -12.96
C GLU A 483 9.46 -1.83 -12.91
N GLU A 484 8.84 -0.70 -12.57
CA GLU A 484 7.41 -0.57 -12.28
C GLU A 484 6.83 0.74 -12.85
N LEU A 485 5.70 0.66 -13.58
CA LEU A 485 4.99 1.82 -14.11
C LEU A 485 3.49 1.70 -13.85
N SER A 486 2.93 2.61 -13.06
CA SER A 486 1.50 2.64 -12.70
C SER A 486 0.84 3.96 -13.09
N VAL A 487 -0.31 3.87 -13.79
CA VAL A 487 -1.11 5.04 -14.17
C VAL A 487 -2.59 4.77 -13.90
N ASP A 488 -3.19 5.49 -12.95
CA ASP A 488 -4.54 5.27 -12.45
C ASP A 488 -5.39 6.54 -12.51
N SER A 489 -6.64 6.45 -13.00
CA SER A 489 -7.63 7.53 -13.01
C SER A 489 -7.19 8.81 -13.75
N CYS A 490 -6.19 8.73 -14.62
CA CYS A 490 -5.67 9.87 -15.39
C CYS A 490 -6.56 10.11 -16.62
N ALA A 491 -7.72 10.73 -16.39
CA ALA A 491 -8.82 10.84 -17.35
C ALA A 491 -8.48 11.50 -18.71
N ALA A 492 -7.40 12.28 -18.81
CA ALA A 492 -6.94 12.92 -20.05
C ALA A 492 -5.86 12.13 -20.81
N LEU A 493 -5.37 11.01 -20.28
CA LEU A 493 -4.25 10.26 -20.84
C LEU A 493 -4.66 9.56 -22.14
N GLU A 494 -4.11 9.99 -23.27
CA GLU A 494 -4.35 9.37 -24.57
C GLU A 494 -3.34 8.27 -24.90
N TYR A 495 -2.10 8.40 -24.40
CA TYR A 495 -0.96 7.53 -24.68
C TYR A 495 -0.12 7.33 -23.41
N VAL A 496 0.53 6.19 -23.22
CA VAL A 496 1.60 6.11 -22.21
C VAL A 496 2.89 6.66 -22.81
N PHE A 497 3.22 6.23 -24.03
CA PHE A 497 4.42 6.64 -24.76
C PHE A 497 4.03 7.30 -26.09
N ASN A 498 4.33 8.59 -26.25
CA ASN A 498 4.11 9.35 -27.49
C ASN A 498 5.48 9.78 -28.05
N LEU A 499 6.00 9.00 -29.00
CA LEU A 499 7.40 9.01 -29.44
C LEU A 499 7.50 9.48 -30.90
N LYS A 500 7.15 10.75 -31.13
CA LYS A 500 7.23 11.41 -32.44
C LYS A 500 8.68 11.48 -32.92
N ILE A 501 8.96 10.85 -34.06
CA ILE A 501 10.29 10.83 -34.67
C ILE A 501 10.45 12.03 -35.62
N GLU A 502 11.32 12.98 -35.28
CA GLU A 502 11.65 14.10 -36.20
C GLU A 502 12.90 13.86 -37.06
N LYS A 503 13.80 12.94 -36.67
CA LYS A 503 14.85 12.35 -37.51
C LYS A 503 15.28 10.95 -37.01
N PRO A 504 15.55 9.98 -37.90
CA PRO A 504 16.26 8.75 -37.56
C PRO A 504 17.78 9.01 -37.55
N ALA A 505 18.31 9.43 -36.40
CA ALA A 505 19.73 9.78 -36.25
C ALA A 505 20.28 9.43 -34.85
N PHE A 506 20.03 8.20 -34.38
CA PHE A 506 20.60 7.67 -33.15
C PHE A 506 20.86 6.17 -33.25
N GLU A 507 21.81 5.66 -32.47
CA GLU A 507 22.10 4.23 -32.36
C GLU A 507 20.89 3.46 -31.76
N GLU A 508 20.75 2.18 -32.08
CA GLU A 508 19.68 1.30 -31.60
C GLU A 508 19.84 0.91 -30.11
N LYS A 509 19.91 1.91 -29.22
CA LYS A 509 19.86 1.66 -27.77
C LYS A 509 18.47 1.14 -27.41
N LYS A 510 18.40 -0.14 -27.03
CA LYS A 510 17.21 -0.80 -26.49
C LYS A 510 16.76 -0.10 -25.21
N MET A 511 15.44 -0.02 -24.99
CA MET A 511 14.84 0.78 -23.91
C MET A 511 13.74 0.01 -23.17
N LEU A 512 13.51 0.36 -21.89
CA LEU A 512 12.60 -0.30 -20.94
C LEU A 512 12.98 -1.76 -20.61
N SER A 513 14.27 -2.08 -20.71
CA SER A 513 14.79 -3.45 -20.55
C SER A 513 14.57 -4.05 -19.15
N HIS A 514 14.37 -3.22 -18.13
CA HIS A 514 14.16 -3.65 -16.74
C HIS A 514 12.69 -3.73 -16.31
N LEU A 515 11.73 -3.26 -17.12
CA LEU A 515 10.33 -3.13 -16.72
C LEU A 515 9.69 -4.50 -16.43
N ARG A 516 8.98 -4.63 -15.30
CA ARG A 516 8.38 -5.87 -14.77
C ARG A 516 6.87 -5.81 -14.59
N GLU A 517 6.35 -4.67 -14.16
CA GLU A 517 4.95 -4.51 -13.68
C GLU A 517 4.37 -3.23 -14.34
N LEU A 518 3.57 -3.42 -15.40
CA LEU A 518 2.88 -2.34 -16.13
C LEU A 518 1.40 -2.32 -15.74
N ALA A 519 0.97 -1.20 -15.18
CA ALA A 519 -0.33 -1.02 -14.55
C ALA A 519 -1.10 0.18 -15.11
N LEU A 520 -2.27 -0.04 -15.72
CA LEU A 520 -3.04 0.98 -16.44
C LEU A 520 -4.54 0.93 -16.08
N CYS A 521 -4.99 1.89 -15.27
CA CYS A 521 -6.26 1.86 -14.54
C CYS A 521 -7.18 3.04 -14.87
N ASP A 522 -8.43 2.80 -15.24
CA ASP A 522 -9.47 3.82 -15.32
C ASP A 522 -9.04 5.02 -16.21
N LEU A 523 -8.61 4.69 -17.44
CA LEU A 523 -8.01 5.60 -18.43
C LEU A 523 -8.95 5.78 -19.64
N PRO A 524 -10.09 6.48 -19.50
CA PRO A 524 -11.14 6.55 -20.52
C PRO A 524 -10.72 7.25 -21.82
N ALA A 525 -9.66 8.07 -21.80
CA ALA A 525 -9.15 8.74 -23.01
C ALA A 525 -8.17 7.88 -23.84
N MET A 526 -7.61 6.79 -23.29
CA MET A 526 -6.48 6.06 -23.87
C MET A 526 -6.80 5.42 -25.22
N LYS A 527 -6.03 5.79 -26.26
CA LYS A 527 -6.19 5.27 -27.63
C LYS A 527 -5.29 4.06 -27.88
N CYS A 528 -4.03 4.16 -27.46
CA CYS A 528 -3.03 3.09 -27.49
C CYS A 528 -2.01 3.32 -26.38
N ILE A 529 -1.32 2.25 -25.94
CA ILE A 529 -0.23 2.39 -24.96
C ILE A 529 0.98 3.08 -25.63
N TRP A 530 1.25 2.72 -26.89
CA TRP A 530 2.43 3.15 -27.66
C TRP A 530 2.00 3.87 -28.95
N ASP A 531 2.52 5.07 -29.18
CA ASP A 531 2.44 5.83 -30.44
C ASP A 531 3.87 6.17 -30.88
N GLY A 532 4.40 5.47 -31.88
CA GLY A 532 5.79 5.63 -32.35
C GLY A 532 6.51 4.32 -32.70
N PRO A 533 7.85 4.30 -32.76
CA PRO A 533 8.65 3.16 -33.21
C PRO A 533 8.79 2.07 -32.12
N THR A 534 7.76 1.23 -31.99
CA THR A 534 7.69 0.14 -31.01
C THR A 534 8.86 -0.83 -31.05
N ARG A 535 9.49 -1.02 -32.22
CA ARG A 535 10.69 -1.88 -32.39
C ARG A 535 11.89 -1.51 -31.51
N LEU A 536 11.99 -0.27 -31.02
CA LEU A 536 13.04 0.20 -30.09
C LEU A 536 12.82 -0.29 -28.65
N LEU A 537 11.59 -0.69 -28.32
CA LEU A 537 11.21 -1.19 -27.00
C LEU A 537 11.67 -2.65 -26.86
N ARG A 538 12.15 -3.01 -25.67
CA ARG A 538 12.43 -4.40 -25.31
C ARG A 538 11.91 -4.68 -23.92
N LEU A 539 10.66 -5.15 -23.87
CA LEU A 539 9.97 -5.51 -22.64
C LEU A 539 10.32 -6.93 -22.20
N ASP A 540 11.60 -7.31 -22.38
CA ASP A 540 12.12 -8.67 -22.24
C ASP A 540 11.87 -9.23 -20.82
N ASN A 541 11.87 -8.35 -19.81
CA ASN A 541 11.65 -8.67 -18.40
C ASN A 541 10.22 -8.42 -17.89
N LEU A 542 9.27 -7.98 -18.72
CA LEU A 542 7.90 -7.67 -18.27
C LEU A 542 7.22 -8.95 -17.79
N GLN A 543 6.73 -8.97 -16.55
CA GLN A 543 6.17 -10.14 -15.87
C GLN A 543 4.66 -10.01 -15.66
N ILE A 544 4.18 -8.80 -15.41
CA ILE A 544 2.78 -8.49 -15.16
C ILE A 544 2.39 -7.31 -16.07
N ALA A 545 1.36 -7.55 -16.88
CA ALA A 545 0.62 -6.51 -17.58
C ALA A 545 -0.85 -6.62 -17.13
N ASP A 546 -1.32 -5.62 -16.39
CA ASP A 546 -2.72 -5.52 -15.97
C ASP A 546 -3.29 -4.17 -16.44
N ILE A 547 -4.40 -4.22 -17.17
CA ILE A 547 -5.00 -3.11 -17.90
C ILE A 547 -6.52 -3.17 -17.66
N GLN A 548 -7.07 -2.20 -16.94
CA GLN A 548 -8.50 -2.19 -16.61
C GLN A 548 -9.14 -0.84 -16.88
N ASN A 549 -10.33 -0.86 -17.49
CA ASN A 549 -11.16 0.32 -17.77
C ASN A 549 -10.42 1.36 -18.65
N CYS A 550 -9.73 0.89 -19.69
CA CYS A 550 -9.12 1.71 -20.74
C CYS A 550 -10.04 1.72 -21.97
N ASN A 551 -11.23 2.32 -21.85
CA ASN A 551 -12.37 2.00 -22.71
C ASN A 551 -12.20 2.32 -24.21
N ARG A 552 -11.25 3.19 -24.60
CA ARG A 552 -10.95 3.54 -26.00
C ARG A 552 -9.77 2.76 -26.62
N LEU A 553 -9.16 1.84 -25.86
CA LEU A 553 -7.99 1.08 -26.27
C LEU A 553 -8.40 -0.05 -27.24
N LYS A 554 -8.12 0.12 -28.54
CA LYS A 554 -8.52 -0.86 -29.58
C LYS A 554 -7.61 -2.08 -29.71
N VAL A 555 -6.32 -1.89 -29.43
CA VAL A 555 -5.26 -2.90 -29.54
C VAL A 555 -4.33 -2.73 -28.34
N LEU A 556 -3.95 -3.83 -27.68
CA LEU A 556 -3.04 -3.79 -26.54
C LEU A 556 -1.56 -3.80 -26.96
N PHE A 557 -1.18 -4.72 -27.86
CA PHE A 557 0.19 -4.88 -28.37
C PHE A 557 0.19 -5.00 -29.90
N ASP A 558 1.27 -4.53 -30.54
CA ASP A 558 1.61 -4.99 -31.89
C ASP A 558 2.45 -6.29 -31.84
N THR A 559 2.76 -6.84 -33.00
CA THR A 559 3.58 -8.05 -33.15
C THR A 559 5.01 -7.92 -32.62
N SER A 560 5.66 -6.74 -32.71
CA SER A 560 7.06 -6.61 -32.28
C SER A 560 7.19 -6.36 -30.78
N VAL A 561 6.26 -5.64 -30.17
CA VAL A 561 6.12 -5.59 -28.70
C VAL A 561 5.80 -6.98 -28.17
N ALA A 562 4.80 -7.68 -28.74
CA ALA A 562 4.39 -9.01 -28.27
C ALA A 562 5.53 -10.04 -28.35
N GLN A 563 6.36 -10.01 -29.39
CA GLN A 563 7.55 -10.86 -29.50
C GLN A 563 8.62 -10.59 -28.42
N SER A 564 8.64 -9.40 -27.80
CA SER A 564 9.57 -9.10 -26.70
C SER A 564 9.11 -9.62 -25.34
N LEU A 565 7.84 -10.02 -25.16
CA LEU A 565 7.25 -10.36 -23.85
C LEU A 565 7.63 -11.76 -23.31
N CYS A 566 8.94 -12.06 -23.30
CA CYS A 566 9.50 -13.37 -22.96
C CYS A 566 9.27 -13.78 -21.50
N GLN A 567 9.31 -12.84 -20.55
CA GLN A 567 9.14 -13.13 -19.12
C GLN A 567 7.70 -12.91 -18.62
N LEU A 568 6.73 -12.66 -19.51
CA LEU A 568 5.35 -12.32 -19.12
C LEU A 568 4.69 -13.52 -18.45
N LYS A 569 4.32 -13.37 -17.18
CA LYS A 569 3.68 -14.38 -16.33
C LYS A 569 2.18 -14.17 -16.20
N LYS A 570 1.73 -12.91 -16.22
CA LYS A 570 0.31 -12.55 -16.13
C LYS A 570 -0.07 -11.51 -17.18
N LEU A 571 -1.20 -11.76 -17.82
CA LEU A 571 -1.89 -10.79 -18.66
C LEU A 571 -3.34 -10.68 -18.19
N LEU A 572 -3.68 -9.55 -17.57
CA LEU A 572 -5.00 -9.24 -17.05
C LEU A 572 -5.57 -8.06 -17.85
N VAL A 573 -6.75 -8.25 -18.46
CA VAL A 573 -7.41 -7.19 -19.25
C VAL A 573 -8.88 -7.16 -18.87
N LYS A 574 -9.39 -5.99 -18.44
CA LYS A 574 -10.74 -5.85 -17.91
C LYS A 574 -11.47 -4.57 -18.34
N GLY A 575 -12.73 -4.65 -18.76
CA GLY A 575 -13.57 -3.44 -18.96
C GLY A 575 -13.09 -2.49 -20.07
N CYS A 576 -12.23 -2.94 -20.98
CA CYS A 576 -11.77 -2.15 -22.12
C CYS A 576 -12.78 -2.28 -23.27
N ASP A 577 -13.80 -1.40 -23.27
CA ASP A 577 -14.97 -1.54 -24.15
C ASP A 577 -14.65 -1.60 -25.65
N GLU A 578 -13.82 -0.70 -26.19
CA GLU A 578 -13.45 -0.67 -27.62
C GLU A 578 -12.34 -1.67 -28.01
N LEU A 579 -11.88 -2.56 -27.11
CA LEU A 579 -10.80 -3.50 -27.43
C LEU A 579 -11.26 -4.54 -28.46
N GLU A 580 -10.66 -4.49 -29.65
CA GLU A 580 -11.00 -5.35 -30.79
C GLU A 580 -10.13 -6.63 -30.82
N THR A 581 -8.83 -6.49 -30.50
CA THR A 581 -7.85 -7.59 -30.42
C THR A 581 -6.78 -7.30 -29.37
N VAL A 582 -6.18 -8.36 -28.78
CA VAL A 582 -5.06 -8.19 -27.84
C VAL A 582 -3.75 -7.92 -28.59
N VAL A 583 -3.48 -8.70 -29.65
CA VAL A 583 -2.31 -8.53 -30.53
C VAL A 583 -2.78 -8.19 -31.93
N ALA A 584 -2.27 -7.09 -32.50
CA ALA A 584 -2.40 -6.75 -33.91
C ALA A 584 -1.03 -6.74 -34.61
N LYS A 585 -1.03 -6.60 -35.92
CA LYS A 585 0.19 -6.60 -36.75
C LYS A 585 0.63 -5.18 -37.07
N GLU A 586 1.95 -4.97 -37.15
CA GLU A 586 2.49 -3.68 -37.58
C GLU A 586 1.96 -3.28 -38.96
N SER A 587 1.40 -2.07 -39.04
CA SER A 587 1.03 -1.43 -40.30
C SER A 587 2.25 -0.75 -40.93
N GLN A 588 2.40 -0.85 -42.26
CA GLN A 588 3.56 -0.45 -43.09
C GLN A 588 4.64 -1.55 -43.28
N ARG A 589 4.56 -2.27 -44.41
CA ARG A 589 5.69 -3.02 -44.98
C ARG A 589 6.35 -2.17 -46.08
N GLN A 590 7.61 -1.76 -45.87
CA GLN A 590 8.47 -1.24 -46.94
C GLN A 590 9.59 -2.19 -47.36
N ASP A 591 9.88 -3.23 -46.57
CA ASP A 591 10.77 -4.33 -46.97
C ASP A 591 9.93 -5.59 -47.26
N GLY A 592 10.22 -6.26 -48.38
CA GLY A 592 9.36 -7.27 -49.02
C GLY A 592 9.34 -8.64 -48.36
N ARG A 593 9.83 -8.76 -47.12
CA ARG A 593 9.99 -10.05 -46.42
C ARG A 593 8.72 -10.42 -45.66
N VAL A 594 8.16 -11.57 -46.03
CA VAL A 594 7.07 -12.20 -45.28
C VAL A 594 7.67 -13.28 -44.36
N THR A 595 8.09 -12.88 -43.17
CA THR A 595 8.25 -13.82 -42.07
C THR A 595 6.86 -14.22 -41.54
N VAL A 596 6.72 -15.48 -41.13
CA VAL A 596 5.55 -15.93 -40.36
C VAL A 596 5.93 -15.76 -38.89
N ASP A 597 5.61 -14.57 -38.38
CA ASP A 597 6.03 -14.11 -37.07
C ASP A 597 5.27 -14.84 -35.95
N ILE A 598 5.81 -15.98 -35.52
CA ILE A 598 5.30 -16.75 -34.37
C ILE A 598 5.39 -15.86 -33.12
N VAL A 599 4.30 -15.79 -32.35
CA VAL A 599 4.25 -15.05 -31.07
C VAL A 599 4.16 -16.05 -29.93
N VAL A 600 5.13 -16.01 -29.03
CA VAL A 600 5.29 -17.00 -27.95
C VAL A 600 5.41 -16.27 -26.62
N PHE A 601 4.56 -16.65 -25.65
CA PHE A 601 4.69 -16.21 -24.26
C PHE A 601 5.13 -17.41 -23.41
N PRO A 602 6.44 -17.68 -23.27
CA PRO A 602 6.92 -18.94 -22.73
C PRO A 602 6.73 -19.07 -21.20
N GLN A 603 6.59 -17.93 -20.51
CA GLN A 603 6.41 -17.85 -19.05
C GLN A 603 4.97 -17.54 -18.62
N LEU A 604 4.02 -17.37 -19.55
CA LEU A 604 2.65 -16.96 -19.20
C LEU A 604 1.97 -18.07 -18.40
N VAL A 605 1.55 -17.75 -17.17
CA VAL A 605 0.89 -18.66 -16.21
C VAL A 605 -0.61 -18.37 -16.13
N GLU A 606 -0.98 -17.08 -16.16
CA GLU A 606 -2.36 -16.62 -15.99
C GLU A 606 -2.76 -15.62 -17.08
N LEU A 607 -3.85 -15.93 -17.79
CA LEU A 607 -4.52 -15.03 -18.72
C LEU A 607 -5.94 -14.76 -18.21
N SER A 608 -6.31 -13.49 -18.03
CA SER A 608 -7.68 -13.09 -17.65
C SER A 608 -8.20 -11.99 -18.56
N LEU A 609 -9.35 -12.24 -19.20
CA LEU A 609 -10.01 -11.37 -20.18
C LEU A 609 -11.48 -11.17 -19.73
N LEU A 610 -11.78 -10.03 -19.13
CA LEU A 610 -13.00 -9.85 -18.32
C LEU A 610 -13.80 -8.62 -18.78
N TYR A 611 -15.11 -8.74 -19.02
CA TYR A 611 -15.98 -7.62 -19.38
C TYR A 611 -15.46 -6.87 -20.64
N LEU A 612 -15.23 -7.59 -21.73
CA LEU A 612 -14.65 -7.05 -22.98
C LEU A 612 -15.67 -7.18 -24.12
N PRO A 613 -16.62 -6.22 -24.27
CA PRO A 613 -17.77 -6.36 -25.17
C PRO A 613 -17.42 -6.43 -26.65
N ASN A 614 -16.33 -5.81 -27.10
CA ASN A 614 -15.93 -5.80 -28.52
C ASN A 614 -14.81 -6.79 -28.90
N LEU A 615 -14.21 -7.51 -27.95
CA LEU A 615 -13.06 -8.38 -28.24
C LEU A 615 -13.48 -9.55 -29.13
N ALA A 616 -12.96 -9.59 -30.36
CA ALA A 616 -13.29 -10.62 -31.35
C ALA A 616 -12.34 -11.83 -31.26
N ALA A 617 -11.04 -11.58 -31.10
CA ALA A 617 -10.02 -12.60 -30.93
C ALA A 617 -8.86 -12.09 -30.06
N PHE A 618 -8.02 -13.00 -29.57
CA PHE A 618 -6.73 -12.59 -28.99
C PHE A 618 -5.78 -12.02 -30.08
N CYS A 619 -5.83 -12.57 -31.28
CA CYS A 619 -5.11 -12.09 -32.46
C CYS A 619 -5.86 -12.49 -33.73
N LEU A 620 -6.05 -11.55 -34.66
CA LEU A 620 -6.87 -11.73 -35.87
C LEU A 620 -6.12 -12.43 -37.02
N ASP A 621 -4.81 -12.24 -37.11
CA ASP A 621 -4.01 -12.54 -38.32
C ASP A 621 -3.60 -14.03 -38.47
N SER A 622 -4.29 -14.94 -37.80
CA SER A 622 -4.04 -16.40 -37.78
C SER A 622 -2.60 -16.83 -37.44
N LEU A 623 -1.86 -15.99 -36.70
CA LEU A 623 -0.50 -16.31 -36.26
C LEU A 623 -0.50 -17.51 -35.29
N PRO A 624 0.48 -18.44 -35.40
CA PRO A 624 0.67 -19.50 -34.41
C PRO A 624 1.10 -18.93 -33.06
N PHE A 625 0.38 -19.30 -32.01
CA PHE A 625 0.74 -19.03 -30.61
C PHE A 625 1.19 -20.29 -29.89
N LYS A 626 2.20 -20.16 -29.02
CA LYS A 626 2.57 -21.18 -28.02
C LYS A 626 2.65 -20.54 -26.63
N TRP A 627 1.97 -21.13 -25.66
CA TRP A 627 1.88 -20.67 -24.26
C TRP A 627 2.28 -21.82 -23.30
N PRO A 628 3.53 -22.32 -23.37
CA PRO A 628 3.94 -23.59 -22.76
C PRO A 628 3.88 -23.64 -21.22
N SER A 629 3.67 -22.50 -20.55
CA SER A 629 3.56 -22.42 -19.08
C SER A 629 2.17 -22.10 -18.56
N LEU A 630 1.16 -21.98 -19.43
CA LEU A 630 -0.17 -21.47 -19.06
C LEU A 630 -0.90 -22.47 -18.16
N GLU A 631 -1.29 -22.03 -16.96
CA GLU A 631 -1.97 -22.87 -15.96
C GLU A 631 -3.44 -22.46 -15.73
N LYS A 632 -3.75 -21.16 -15.87
CA LYS A 632 -5.10 -20.60 -15.72
C LYS A 632 -5.49 -19.70 -16.90
N VAL A 633 -6.69 -19.91 -17.42
CA VAL A 633 -7.40 -19.00 -18.33
C VAL A 633 -8.74 -18.60 -17.71
N GLU A 634 -9.08 -17.32 -17.70
CA GLU A 634 -10.39 -16.81 -17.29
C GLU A 634 -10.91 -15.84 -18.35
N VAL A 635 -12.01 -16.19 -19.02
CA VAL A 635 -12.69 -15.36 -20.03
C VAL A 635 -14.13 -15.18 -19.59
N ARG A 636 -14.54 -13.95 -19.27
CA ARG A 636 -15.89 -13.68 -18.72
C ARG A 636 -16.47 -12.41 -19.32
N GLN A 637 -17.71 -12.47 -19.78
CA GLN A 637 -18.44 -11.39 -20.44
C GLN A 637 -17.67 -10.82 -21.65
N CYS A 638 -17.21 -11.73 -22.51
CA CYS A 638 -16.59 -11.42 -23.81
C CYS A 638 -17.47 -11.98 -24.95
N PRO A 639 -18.57 -11.27 -25.33
CA PRO A 639 -19.65 -11.82 -26.16
C PRO A 639 -19.30 -11.95 -27.65
N LYS A 640 -18.41 -11.11 -28.18
CA LYS A 640 -17.91 -11.20 -29.58
C LYS A 640 -16.74 -12.16 -29.75
N MET A 641 -16.21 -12.72 -28.67
CA MET A 641 -15.00 -13.52 -28.76
C MET A 641 -15.28 -14.87 -29.41
N GLU A 642 -14.61 -15.15 -30.52
CA GLU A 642 -14.74 -16.38 -31.31
C GLU A 642 -13.56 -17.34 -31.10
N THR A 643 -12.33 -16.82 -30.94
CA THR A 643 -11.10 -17.63 -30.82
C THR A 643 -10.04 -17.03 -29.88
N LEU A 644 -9.21 -17.90 -29.26
CA LEU A 644 -7.98 -17.49 -28.55
C LEU A 644 -6.73 -17.52 -29.44
N ALA A 645 -6.72 -18.32 -30.50
CA ALA A 645 -5.67 -18.37 -31.52
C ALA A 645 -6.19 -19.20 -32.71
N ALA A 646 -5.64 -19.01 -33.90
CA ALA A 646 -5.89 -19.92 -35.00
C ALA A 646 -5.24 -21.29 -34.76
N ILE A 647 -5.87 -22.34 -35.29
CA ILE A 647 -5.30 -23.69 -35.33
C ILE A 647 -4.19 -23.71 -36.38
N VAL A 648 -3.07 -24.34 -36.05
CA VAL A 648 -2.04 -24.73 -37.01
C VAL A 648 -1.85 -26.23 -36.84
N ASP A 649 -2.20 -27.00 -37.88
CA ASP A 649 -2.55 -28.43 -37.83
C ASP A 649 -1.43 -29.41 -37.43
N SER A 650 -0.28 -28.92 -36.98
CA SER A 650 0.95 -29.70 -36.83
C SER A 650 1.36 -30.04 -35.40
N ASP A 651 0.76 -29.44 -34.35
CA ASP A 651 1.32 -29.60 -32.98
C ASP A 651 0.36 -29.31 -31.78
N GLU A 652 -0.96 -29.54 -31.94
CA GLU A 652 -2.00 -29.08 -30.98
C GLU A 652 -1.73 -29.39 -29.49
N ASN A 653 -1.24 -30.61 -29.18
CA ASN A 653 -1.00 -31.05 -27.81
C ASN A 653 0.21 -30.37 -27.12
N GLN A 654 1.04 -29.62 -27.86
CA GLN A 654 2.25 -28.97 -27.30
C GLN A 654 2.07 -27.49 -26.94
N SER A 655 0.96 -26.84 -27.33
CA SER A 655 0.84 -25.38 -27.18
C SER A 655 0.48 -24.88 -25.78
N THR A 656 -0.21 -25.68 -24.95
CA THR A 656 -0.68 -25.33 -23.58
C THR A 656 -0.60 -26.52 -22.59
N PRO A 657 0.55 -27.21 -22.45
CA PRO A 657 0.65 -28.51 -21.78
C PRO A 657 0.51 -28.46 -20.24
N LYS A 658 0.53 -27.27 -19.62
CA LYS A 658 0.37 -27.10 -18.16
C LYS A 658 -1.03 -26.64 -17.72
N LEU A 659 -2.00 -26.52 -18.65
CA LEU A 659 -3.27 -25.87 -18.33
C LEU A 659 -4.12 -26.72 -17.38
N LYS A 660 -4.47 -26.15 -16.22
CA LYS A 660 -5.23 -26.81 -15.15
C LYS A 660 -6.66 -26.29 -15.08
N GLN A 661 -6.87 -24.99 -15.29
CA GLN A 661 -8.15 -24.31 -15.08
C GLN A 661 -8.53 -23.43 -16.28
N ILE A 662 -9.78 -23.56 -16.73
CA ILE A 662 -10.45 -22.57 -17.58
C ILE A 662 -11.73 -22.12 -16.88
N LYS A 663 -12.00 -20.82 -16.86
CA LYS A 663 -13.27 -20.25 -16.39
C LYS A 663 -13.91 -19.46 -17.54
N LEU A 664 -15.05 -19.92 -18.07
CA LEU A 664 -15.75 -19.31 -19.21
C LEU A 664 -17.16 -18.85 -18.82
N ASP A 665 -17.35 -17.55 -18.65
CA ASP A 665 -18.62 -16.97 -18.18
C ASP A 665 -19.09 -17.66 -16.87
N GLU A 666 -20.17 -18.43 -16.92
CA GLU A 666 -20.75 -19.24 -15.81
C GLU A 666 -20.14 -20.65 -15.67
N VAL A 667 -19.21 -21.04 -16.56
CA VAL A 667 -18.69 -22.40 -16.71
C VAL A 667 -17.24 -22.48 -16.25
N ASP A 668 -17.04 -22.80 -14.98
CA ASP A 668 -15.73 -23.12 -14.40
C ASP A 668 -15.38 -24.60 -14.67
N LEU A 669 -14.24 -24.85 -15.32
CA LEU A 669 -13.77 -26.17 -15.75
C LEU A 669 -12.32 -26.43 -15.32
N ILE A 670 -12.09 -27.63 -14.78
CA ILE A 670 -10.75 -28.17 -14.52
C ILE A 670 -10.41 -29.09 -15.70
N LEU A 671 -9.35 -28.78 -16.43
CA LEU A 671 -8.94 -29.56 -17.60
C LEU A 671 -7.82 -30.55 -17.25
N HIS A 672 -8.17 -31.84 -17.26
CA HIS A 672 -7.19 -32.92 -17.28
C HIS A 672 -6.73 -33.19 -18.73
N GLY A 673 -5.91 -32.30 -19.29
CA GLY A 673 -5.16 -32.53 -20.53
C GLY A 673 -6.00 -32.68 -21.81
N ARG A 674 -6.89 -31.73 -22.11
CA ARG A 674 -7.65 -31.69 -23.38
C ARG A 674 -7.28 -30.46 -24.21
N SER A 675 -7.34 -30.57 -25.55
CA SER A 675 -7.05 -29.46 -26.47
C SER A 675 -7.95 -28.24 -26.19
N VAL A 676 -7.29 -27.11 -25.92
CA VAL A 676 -7.90 -25.88 -25.40
C VAL A 676 -8.67 -25.15 -26.47
N ASN A 677 -8.08 -24.98 -27.66
CA ASN A 677 -8.71 -24.29 -28.78
C ASN A 677 -9.95 -25.06 -29.28
N MET A 678 -9.86 -26.39 -29.39
CA MET A 678 -11.00 -27.22 -29.77
C MET A 678 -12.15 -27.21 -28.74
N PHE A 679 -11.86 -26.99 -27.46
CA PHE A 679 -12.90 -26.79 -26.45
C PHE A 679 -13.53 -25.39 -26.56
N LEU A 680 -12.70 -24.34 -26.66
CA LEU A 680 -13.14 -22.95 -26.76
C LEU A 680 -14.00 -22.71 -28.00
N GLN A 681 -13.55 -23.16 -29.17
CA GLN A 681 -14.30 -23.03 -30.41
C GLN A 681 -15.70 -23.65 -30.27
N LYS A 682 -15.79 -24.90 -29.78
CA LYS A 682 -17.07 -25.58 -29.55
C LYS A 682 -17.93 -24.90 -28.49
N TYR A 683 -17.32 -24.28 -27.47
CA TYR A 683 -18.04 -23.47 -26.49
C TYR A 683 -18.64 -22.21 -27.12
N PHE A 684 -17.88 -21.50 -27.96
CA PHE A 684 -18.34 -20.29 -28.65
C PHE A 684 -19.39 -20.60 -29.72
N GLU A 685 -19.18 -21.62 -30.58
CA GLU A 685 -20.20 -22.16 -31.51
C GLU A 685 -21.51 -22.51 -30.77
N ALA A 686 -21.42 -23.23 -29.64
CA ALA A 686 -22.58 -23.56 -28.82
C ALA A 686 -23.18 -22.35 -28.08
N ARG A 687 -22.42 -21.27 -27.87
CA ARG A 687 -22.93 -20.00 -27.30
C ARG A 687 -23.70 -19.20 -28.36
N GLU A 688 -23.20 -19.12 -29.59
CA GLU A 688 -23.93 -18.50 -30.71
C GLU A 688 -25.26 -19.19 -30.98
N LEU A 689 -25.27 -20.53 -31.05
CA LEU A 689 -26.50 -21.31 -31.23
C LEU A 689 -27.52 -21.05 -30.11
N ARG A 690 -27.08 -20.96 -28.85
CA ARG A 690 -27.96 -20.60 -27.72
C ARG A 690 -28.47 -19.17 -27.82
N ASN A 691 -27.62 -18.20 -28.21
CA ASN A 691 -28.02 -16.81 -28.41
C ASN A 691 -29.07 -16.67 -29.54
N LEU A 692 -28.88 -17.38 -30.65
CA LEU A 692 -29.81 -17.39 -31.79
C LEU A 692 -31.17 -18.00 -31.41
N ILE A 693 -31.17 -19.12 -30.65
CA ILE A 693 -32.39 -19.72 -30.09
C ILE A 693 -33.09 -18.74 -29.15
N ASN A 694 -32.33 -18.04 -28.29
CA ASN A 694 -32.89 -17.08 -27.33
C ASN A 694 -33.51 -15.84 -28.02
N ASP A 695 -32.89 -15.27 -29.07
CA ASP A 695 -33.55 -14.20 -29.85
C ASP A 695 -34.79 -14.73 -30.56
N HIS A 696 -34.73 -15.93 -31.18
CA HIS A 696 -35.90 -16.51 -31.84
C HIS A 696 -37.06 -16.73 -30.87
N GLN A 697 -36.81 -17.24 -29.65
CA GLN A 697 -37.83 -17.36 -28.60
C GLN A 697 -38.34 -15.98 -28.14
N SER A 698 -37.44 -15.00 -27.98
CA SER A 698 -37.79 -13.61 -27.62
C SER A 698 -38.62 -12.90 -28.70
N ARG A 699 -38.42 -13.24 -29.97
CA ARG A 699 -39.22 -12.74 -31.10
C ARG A 699 -40.56 -13.44 -31.21
N VAL A 700 -40.62 -14.76 -30.95
CA VAL A 700 -41.88 -15.50 -30.87
C VAL A 700 -42.76 -14.97 -29.73
N ARG A 701 -42.22 -14.73 -28.54
CA ARG A 701 -42.98 -14.07 -27.43
C ARG A 701 -43.57 -12.73 -27.87
N ARG A 702 -42.74 -11.83 -28.41
CA ARG A 702 -43.15 -10.51 -28.93
C ARG A 702 -44.12 -10.55 -30.13
N LEU A 703 -44.37 -11.73 -30.70
CA LEU A 703 -45.37 -11.99 -31.76
C LEU A 703 -46.62 -12.73 -31.24
N THR A 704 -46.58 -13.31 -30.05
CA THR A 704 -47.74 -13.89 -29.34
C THR A 704 -48.31 -12.96 -28.26
N GLU A 705 -47.60 -11.88 -27.93
CA GLU A 705 -48.01 -10.77 -27.05
C GLU A 705 -48.62 -9.59 -27.86
N ARG A 706 -48.95 -9.83 -29.14
CA ARG A 706 -49.55 -8.89 -30.10
C ARG A 706 -50.78 -9.51 -30.77
#